data_AF-A0A9P6UEC9-F1
#
_entry.id   AF-A0A9P6UEC9-F1
#
_cell.length_a   1.000
_cell.length_b   1.000
_cell.length_c   1.000
_cell.angle_alpha   90.00
_cell.angle_beta   90.00
_cell.angle_gamma   90.00
#
_symmetry.space_group_name_H-M   'P 1'
#
loop_
_entity.id
_entity.type
_entity.pdbx_description
1 polymer ?
#
loop_
_entity_poly.entity_id
_entity_poly.type
_entity_poly.pdbx_seq_one_letter_code
_entity_poly.pdbx_strand_id
1 'polypeptide(L)'
;MGSFVRHGVWEAMSARPMTLKKLASRYRGNAGHLHAGLRLLYELGWVEWDEADRYGVVAGAGLARQLLNDLEELAQLPVAQALATEQSAQSECLLRWLDRCNASWPGVEPRVASLLDGALLAPLLAYLPRLGSDILAQTQPSDISVAALHALHTLFIQRGWGHIEAAGFQLTPSGRGLLADSDALGTVLSYTPMLRHMDDLLFGDAQAFFGQGEPEHELHLNRTVNVTASGMQHQSHFAELDTLILRIFDHPPLATQPRYIADMGCGDGSLLQRIYELIKTRSARGQALAEYPLTLIGVDDNALSLEATAKTLAGLPYLLVRGSIGDPQQLIADLAAAGIEDSENILHVRAFLDHERPFRPIEDKKAAQRREGLEYTGVYVARDGSDLQPAQAVQGLVEHLRRWRMAVSRFGLLLLEGHCLRPNTVKRLGNTTESAHFDAVKAFSGQQLVEASVFLMAAAEVGLFPEPGLSRTFPERLNFTRLSLHRLLPQFYTIRHPVRADLSRLKYLNQMCEPSAMRISTAEIKRRVCDDPQQQMVLEFGGQIAAVLYTQRIDSVEALRSIDYAEVGRLCQAEGRYVQLLGLFVAPEMHGRGFSDALLDLMLVYGSLLDGVEAIVGVTRCAHYSLYQAECSLDQYIELCDEQGQLLDPMLHFHTSHGAVIREVLPGFRPGDTDNEGAGVLIEYRLRSEQQTVVETAGPQAVATDTKLVVNQLEPILRNAVIE
;
A
#
# COMPACT_ATOMS: atom_id res chain seq x y z
N MET A 1 -15.46 18.43 2.44
CA MET A 1 -16.91 18.77 2.32
C MET A 1 -17.20 20.25 2.58
N GLY A 2 -16.68 20.85 3.64
CA GLY A 2 -17.05 22.23 3.99
C GLY A 2 -16.84 23.26 2.87
N SER A 3 -15.69 23.20 2.20
CA SER A 3 -15.38 23.98 1.01
C SER A 3 -16.39 23.78 -0.13
N PHE A 4 -16.84 22.55 -0.38
CA PHE A 4 -17.80 22.24 -1.45
C PHE A 4 -19.16 22.90 -1.19
N VAL A 5 -19.60 22.99 0.06
CA VAL A 5 -20.85 23.64 0.42
C VAL A 5 -20.72 25.17 0.36
N ARG A 6 -19.63 25.74 0.90
CA ARG A 6 -19.39 27.20 0.85
C ARG A 6 -19.42 27.75 -0.59
N HIS A 7 -18.88 26.99 -1.54
CA HIS A 7 -18.82 27.37 -2.94
C HIS A 7 -20.06 26.95 -3.76
N GLY A 8 -21.10 26.37 -3.14
CA GLY A 8 -22.32 25.95 -3.81
C GLY A 8 -22.15 24.77 -4.77
N VAL A 9 -21.06 24.02 -4.63
CA VAL A 9 -20.75 22.82 -5.43
C VAL A 9 -21.66 21.67 -5.02
N TRP A 10 -21.85 21.51 -3.71
CA TRP A 10 -22.68 20.47 -3.12
C TRP A 10 -24.13 20.54 -3.61
N GLU A 11 -24.74 21.73 -3.60
CA GLU A 11 -26.10 21.98 -4.08
C GLU A 11 -26.25 21.65 -5.57
N ALA A 12 -25.25 21.98 -6.39
CA ALA A 12 -25.32 21.67 -7.81
C ALA A 12 -25.22 20.17 -8.10
N MET A 13 -24.34 19.45 -7.41
CA MET A 13 -24.24 17.98 -7.52
C MET A 13 -25.50 17.28 -6.97
N SER A 14 -26.12 17.86 -5.94
CA SER A 14 -27.38 17.37 -5.37
C SER A 14 -28.55 17.55 -6.35
N ALA A 15 -28.56 18.66 -7.10
CA ALA A 15 -29.58 18.93 -8.11
C ALA A 15 -29.39 18.06 -9.36
N ARG A 16 -28.14 17.83 -9.79
CA ARG A 16 -27.83 17.02 -10.97
C ARG A 16 -26.39 16.49 -10.89
N PRO A 17 -26.13 15.20 -11.18
CA PRO A 17 -24.78 14.68 -11.28
C PRO A 17 -23.91 15.43 -12.31
N MET A 18 -22.66 15.72 -11.96
CA MET A 18 -21.72 16.51 -12.77
C MET A 18 -20.35 15.82 -12.92
N THR A 19 -19.77 15.88 -14.11
CA THR A 19 -18.38 15.44 -14.34
C THR A 19 -17.39 16.39 -13.68
N LEU A 20 -16.21 15.89 -13.27
CA LEU A 20 -15.10 16.69 -12.74
C LEU A 20 -14.81 17.94 -13.60
N LYS A 21 -14.67 17.77 -14.92
CA LYS A 21 -14.41 18.86 -15.87
C LYS A 21 -15.45 20.00 -15.80
N LYS A 22 -16.73 19.67 -15.60
CA LYS A 22 -17.81 20.65 -15.46
C LYS A 22 -17.76 21.35 -14.11
N LEU A 23 -17.41 20.63 -13.05
CA LEU A 23 -17.23 21.21 -11.71
C LEU A 23 -16.06 22.20 -11.72
N ALA A 24 -14.89 21.77 -12.20
CA ALA A 24 -13.70 22.63 -12.33
C ALA A 24 -13.99 23.90 -13.16
N SER A 25 -14.61 23.75 -14.34
CA SER A 25 -14.94 24.89 -15.19
C SER A 25 -15.99 25.84 -14.59
N ARG A 26 -17.07 25.32 -14.00
CA ARG A 26 -18.17 26.13 -13.45
C ARG A 26 -17.76 26.91 -12.22
N TYR A 27 -16.97 26.29 -11.35
CA TYR A 27 -16.58 26.85 -10.05
C TYR A 27 -15.16 27.41 -10.03
N ARG A 28 -14.48 27.42 -11.18
CA ARG A 28 -13.06 27.81 -11.31
C ARG A 28 -12.16 27.05 -10.33
N GLY A 29 -12.48 25.78 -10.09
CA GLY A 29 -11.75 24.96 -9.14
C GLY A 29 -10.58 24.23 -9.78
N ASN A 30 -9.58 23.93 -8.96
CA ASN A 30 -8.39 23.18 -9.32
C ASN A 30 -8.77 21.71 -9.52
N ALA A 31 -8.70 21.22 -10.76
CA ALA A 31 -9.28 19.93 -11.14
C ALA A 31 -8.69 18.75 -10.34
N GLY A 32 -7.39 18.74 -10.07
CA GLY A 32 -6.75 17.65 -9.31
C GLY A 32 -7.19 17.64 -7.85
N HIS A 33 -7.19 18.79 -7.18
CA HIS A 33 -7.66 18.89 -5.80
C HIS A 33 -9.17 18.60 -5.69
N LEU A 34 -9.98 19.06 -6.66
CA LEU A 34 -11.40 18.69 -6.73
C LEU A 34 -11.58 17.17 -6.88
N HIS A 35 -10.75 16.51 -7.69
CA HIS A 35 -10.78 15.07 -7.86
C HIS A 35 -10.45 14.35 -6.54
N ALA A 36 -9.38 14.76 -5.85
CA ALA A 36 -9.01 14.21 -4.53
C ALA A 36 -10.14 14.41 -3.50
N GLY A 37 -10.77 15.58 -3.49
CA GLY A 37 -11.92 15.86 -2.63
C GLY A 37 -13.14 14.99 -2.97
N LEU A 38 -13.49 14.85 -4.25
CA LEU A 38 -14.60 14.01 -4.70
C LEU A 38 -14.36 12.53 -4.40
N ARG A 39 -13.12 12.07 -4.55
CA ARG A 39 -12.69 10.72 -4.21
C ARG A 39 -12.90 10.43 -2.71
N LEU A 40 -12.42 11.30 -1.83
CA LEU A 40 -12.66 11.18 -0.39
C LEU A 40 -14.16 11.15 -0.05
N LEU A 41 -14.95 12.04 -0.66
CA LEU A 41 -16.40 12.08 -0.43
C LEU A 41 -17.10 10.80 -0.90
N TYR A 42 -16.60 10.18 -1.97
CA TYR A 42 -17.09 8.89 -2.44
C TYR A 42 -16.78 7.75 -1.46
N GLU A 43 -15.54 7.69 -0.99
CA GLU A 43 -15.08 6.68 -0.04
C GLU A 43 -15.82 6.77 1.30
N LEU A 44 -16.20 7.97 1.72
CA LEU A 44 -17.07 8.20 2.88
C LEU A 44 -18.56 7.89 2.62
N GLY A 45 -18.93 7.55 1.38
CA GLY A 45 -20.30 7.22 0.99
C GLY A 45 -21.23 8.43 0.89
N TRP A 46 -20.68 9.63 0.71
CA TRP A 46 -21.45 10.88 0.60
C TRP A 46 -21.73 11.29 -0.84
N VAL A 47 -20.90 10.81 -1.77
CA VAL A 47 -21.02 11.01 -3.21
C VAL A 47 -20.98 9.66 -3.90
N GLU A 48 -21.68 9.52 -5.01
CA GLU A 48 -21.55 8.41 -5.97
C GLU A 48 -21.07 8.97 -7.30
N TRP A 49 -20.39 8.16 -8.10
CA TRP A 49 -20.23 8.43 -9.53
C TRP A 49 -20.85 7.32 -10.37
N ASP A 50 -21.30 7.67 -11.57
CA ASP A 50 -21.85 6.72 -12.54
C ASP A 50 -20.82 6.30 -13.60
N GLU A 51 -21.19 5.38 -14.49
CA GLU A 51 -20.37 4.90 -15.61
C GLU A 51 -19.95 6.01 -16.60
N ALA A 52 -20.51 7.23 -16.48
CA ALA A 52 -20.16 8.38 -17.29
C ALA A 52 -19.32 9.41 -16.52
N ASP A 53 -18.68 8.99 -15.41
CA ASP A 53 -17.82 9.78 -14.52
C ASP A 53 -18.53 11.03 -13.97
N ARG A 54 -19.84 10.93 -13.69
CA ARG A 54 -20.62 12.03 -13.11
C ARG A 54 -20.85 11.83 -11.63
N TYR A 55 -20.40 12.79 -10.83
CA TYR A 55 -20.56 12.80 -9.38
C TYR A 55 -21.91 13.38 -8.96
N GLY A 56 -22.63 12.64 -8.12
CA GLY A 56 -23.90 13.06 -7.51
C GLY A 56 -23.89 12.82 -6.00
N VAL A 57 -24.61 13.66 -5.24
CA VAL A 57 -24.71 13.52 -3.78
C VAL A 57 -25.70 12.41 -3.42
N VAL A 58 -25.33 11.55 -2.47
CA VAL A 58 -26.20 10.46 -1.98
C VAL A 58 -27.39 11.05 -1.20
N ALA A 59 -28.59 10.52 -1.43
CA ALA A 59 -29.79 10.90 -0.70
C ALA A 59 -29.59 10.68 0.82
N GLY A 60 -29.74 11.74 1.62
CA GLY A 60 -29.50 11.72 3.07
C GLY A 60 -28.21 12.42 3.51
N ALA A 61 -27.23 12.61 2.61
CA ALA A 61 -26.01 13.37 2.92
C ALA A 61 -26.27 14.89 3.11
N GLY A 62 -27.48 15.38 2.86
CA GLY A 62 -27.90 16.76 3.10
C GLY A 62 -27.88 17.19 4.58
N LEU A 63 -27.87 16.23 5.52
CA LEU A 63 -27.74 16.49 6.96
C LEU A 63 -26.31 16.94 7.36
N ALA A 64 -25.30 16.60 6.56
CA ALA A 64 -23.93 17.03 6.76
C ALA A 64 -23.75 18.56 6.57
N ARG A 65 -24.76 19.25 6.01
CA ARG A 65 -24.79 20.71 5.89
C ARG A 65 -24.81 21.42 7.25
N GLN A 66 -25.32 20.78 8.31
CA GLN A 66 -25.37 21.37 9.65
C GLN A 66 -23.98 21.55 10.30
N LEU A 67 -22.93 21.01 9.68
CA LEU A 67 -21.55 21.10 10.15
C LEU A 67 -20.90 22.49 10.02
N LEU A 68 -21.51 23.44 9.29
CA LEU A 68 -20.72 24.34 8.45
C LEU A 68 -20.54 25.80 8.86
N ASN A 69 -20.95 26.21 10.05
CA ASN A 69 -20.64 27.58 10.49
C ASN A 69 -19.42 27.67 11.43
N ASP A 70 -19.07 26.56 12.10
CA ASP A 70 -18.14 26.62 13.23
C ASP A 70 -16.85 25.79 13.01
N LEU A 71 -16.77 24.96 11.95
CA LEU A 71 -15.62 24.06 11.72
C LEU A 71 -14.28 24.76 11.49
N GLU A 72 -14.31 25.98 10.95
CA GLU A 72 -13.10 26.76 10.71
C GLU A 72 -12.43 27.18 12.02
N GLU A 73 -13.24 27.52 13.01
CA GLU A 73 -12.78 27.84 14.36
C GLU A 73 -12.12 26.62 15.03
N LEU A 74 -12.72 25.43 14.86
CA LEU A 74 -12.14 24.17 15.35
C LEU A 74 -10.81 23.85 14.66
N ALA A 75 -10.74 24.00 13.34
CA ALA A 75 -9.52 23.73 12.57
C ALA A 75 -8.36 24.66 12.95
N GLN A 76 -8.66 25.90 13.38
CA GLN A 76 -7.68 26.91 13.77
C GLN A 76 -7.35 26.92 15.27
N LEU A 77 -7.99 26.07 16.09
CA LEU A 77 -7.83 26.07 17.54
C LEU A 77 -6.36 25.86 17.98
N PRO A 78 -5.72 26.82 18.66
CA PRO A 78 -4.37 26.66 19.16
C PRO A 78 -4.38 25.84 20.47
N VAL A 79 -4.38 24.51 20.35
CA VAL A 79 -4.57 23.57 21.48
C VAL A 79 -3.70 23.88 22.69
N ALA A 80 -2.41 24.14 22.49
CA ALA A 80 -1.48 24.47 23.58
C ALA A 80 -1.93 25.70 24.40
N GLN A 81 -2.32 26.78 23.72
CA GLN A 81 -2.78 28.00 24.37
C GLN A 81 -4.18 27.80 24.99
N ALA A 82 -5.07 27.14 24.26
CA ALA A 82 -6.43 26.88 24.71
C ALA A 82 -6.49 26.03 25.99
N LEU A 83 -5.54 25.11 26.18
CA LEU A 83 -5.38 24.34 27.41
C LEU A 83 -4.79 25.17 28.55
N ALA A 84 -3.76 25.97 28.30
CA ALA A 84 -2.98 26.62 29.35
C ALA A 84 -3.62 27.90 29.93
N THR A 85 -4.34 28.69 29.13
CA THR A 85 -4.78 30.04 29.55
C THR A 85 -6.24 30.11 29.98
N GLU A 86 -6.49 30.25 31.28
CA GLU A 86 -7.82 30.52 31.86
C GLU A 86 -8.46 31.80 31.28
N GLN A 87 -9.79 31.77 31.10
CA GLN A 87 -10.61 32.94 30.72
C GLN A 87 -10.14 33.67 29.46
N SER A 88 -9.56 32.93 28.52
CA SER A 88 -9.18 33.40 27.19
C SER A 88 -10.23 33.00 26.14
N ALA A 89 -10.33 33.74 25.04
CA ALA A 89 -11.22 33.38 23.92
C ALA A 89 -10.94 31.96 23.38
N GLN A 90 -9.67 31.55 23.37
CA GLN A 90 -9.24 30.22 22.95
C GLN A 90 -9.70 29.13 23.93
N SER A 91 -9.61 29.38 25.24
CA SER A 91 -10.12 28.45 26.25
C SER A 91 -11.65 28.33 26.22
N GLU A 92 -12.37 29.43 26.07
CA GLU A 92 -13.83 29.42 25.93
C GLU A 92 -14.27 28.65 24.67
N CYS A 93 -13.52 28.81 23.58
CA CYS A 93 -13.72 28.04 22.36
C CYS A 93 -13.52 26.54 22.60
N LEU A 94 -12.38 26.13 23.19
CA LEU A 94 -12.11 24.73 23.50
C LEU A 94 -13.19 24.12 24.41
N LEU A 95 -13.57 24.80 25.48
CA LEU A 95 -14.61 24.32 26.41
C LEU A 95 -15.95 24.13 25.71
N ARG A 96 -16.37 25.08 24.87
CA ARG A 96 -17.60 24.96 24.06
C ARG A 96 -17.56 23.73 23.15
N TRP A 97 -16.41 23.42 22.55
CA TRP A 97 -16.25 22.23 21.70
C TRP A 97 -16.25 20.93 22.49
N LEU A 98 -15.58 20.91 23.65
CA LEU A 98 -15.61 19.76 24.57
C LEU A 98 -17.03 19.50 25.08
N ASP A 99 -17.81 20.52 25.40
CA ASP A 99 -19.21 20.38 25.80
C ASP A 99 -20.06 19.76 24.69
N ARG A 100 -19.87 20.19 23.43
CA ARG A 100 -20.56 19.60 22.28
C ARG A 100 -20.13 18.15 22.05
N CYS A 101 -18.84 17.85 22.20
CA CYS A 101 -18.30 16.50 22.09
C CYS A 101 -18.86 15.56 23.18
N ASN A 102 -18.94 16.03 24.42
CA ASN A 102 -19.55 15.31 25.55
C ASN A 102 -21.05 15.08 25.32
N ALA A 103 -21.74 16.06 24.74
CA ALA A 103 -23.16 15.93 24.38
C ALA A 103 -23.41 15.10 23.09
N SER A 104 -22.39 14.43 22.55
CA SER A 104 -22.47 13.62 21.33
C SER A 104 -23.00 14.39 20.12
N TRP A 105 -22.58 15.66 19.99
CA TRP A 105 -22.92 16.54 18.87
C TRP A 105 -24.44 16.64 18.60
N PRO A 106 -25.23 17.25 19.50
CA PRO A 106 -26.68 17.27 19.38
C PRO A 106 -27.17 17.80 18.02
N GLY A 107 -28.07 17.04 17.38
CA GLY A 107 -28.61 17.37 16.06
C GLY A 107 -27.73 16.95 14.88
N VAL A 108 -26.52 16.43 15.12
CA VAL A 108 -25.60 15.93 14.09
C VAL A 108 -25.82 14.44 13.87
N GLU A 109 -25.76 14.00 12.62
CA GLU A 109 -25.85 12.58 12.25
C GLU A 109 -24.66 11.80 12.83
N PRO A 110 -24.84 10.57 13.38
CA PRO A 110 -23.79 9.88 14.14
C PRO A 110 -22.46 9.67 13.39
N ARG A 111 -22.48 9.36 12.08
CA ARG A 111 -21.24 9.21 11.31
C ARG A 111 -20.46 10.51 11.24
N VAL A 112 -21.18 11.61 11.06
CA VAL A 112 -20.60 12.95 11.06
C VAL A 112 -20.10 13.35 12.44
N ALA A 113 -20.83 13.01 13.51
CA ALA A 113 -20.43 13.25 14.89
C ALA A 113 -19.06 12.59 15.21
N SER A 114 -18.82 11.37 14.72
CA SER A 114 -17.53 10.69 14.86
C SER A 114 -16.38 11.41 14.13
N LEU A 115 -16.63 12.03 12.97
CA LEU A 115 -15.62 12.84 12.28
C LEU A 115 -15.31 14.14 13.03
N LEU A 116 -16.32 14.75 13.66
CA LEU A 116 -16.15 15.93 14.51
C LEU A 116 -15.38 15.60 15.80
N ASP A 117 -15.66 14.46 16.43
CA ASP A 117 -14.84 13.92 17.51
C ASP A 117 -13.38 13.86 17.06
N GLY A 118 -13.09 13.25 15.91
CA GLY A 118 -11.74 13.17 15.37
C GLY A 118 -11.08 14.54 15.17
N ALA A 119 -11.80 15.52 14.63
CA ALA A 119 -11.28 16.86 14.40
C ALA A 119 -10.89 17.60 15.69
N LEU A 120 -11.63 17.39 16.79
CA LEU A 120 -11.34 17.97 18.10
C LEU A 120 -10.29 17.16 18.87
N LEU A 121 -10.47 15.85 18.93
CA LEU A 121 -9.71 14.96 19.80
C LEU A 121 -8.33 14.64 19.25
N ALA A 122 -8.15 14.53 17.93
CA ALA A 122 -6.83 14.20 17.37
C ALA A 122 -5.72 15.17 17.81
N PRO A 123 -5.86 16.51 17.68
CA PRO A 123 -4.82 17.43 18.11
C PRO A 123 -4.69 17.51 19.65
N LEU A 124 -5.76 17.23 20.42
CA LEU A 124 -5.69 17.15 21.88
C LEU A 124 -4.89 15.92 22.33
N LEU A 125 -5.24 14.74 21.82
CA LEU A 125 -4.62 13.46 22.17
C LEU A 125 -3.15 13.41 21.77
N ALA A 126 -2.77 14.00 20.63
CA ALA A 126 -1.37 14.11 20.23
C ALA A 126 -0.56 15.13 21.04
N TYR A 127 -1.21 16.08 21.70
CA TYR A 127 -0.54 17.11 22.51
C TYR A 127 -0.39 16.69 23.97
N LEU A 128 -1.40 16.04 24.57
CA LEU A 128 -1.42 15.69 26.00
C LEU A 128 -0.16 14.92 26.48
N PRO A 129 0.33 13.87 25.79
CA PRO A 129 1.52 13.14 26.24
C PRO A 129 2.79 14.01 26.30
N ARG A 130 2.85 15.10 25.52
CA ARG A 130 3.98 16.03 25.53
C ARG A 130 4.07 16.85 26.82
N LEU A 131 2.98 16.93 27.57
CA LEU A 131 2.91 17.59 28.87
C LEU A 131 3.33 16.64 30.02
N GLY A 132 3.50 15.35 29.75
CA GLY A 132 3.84 14.32 30.73
C GLY A 132 2.80 13.21 30.81
N SER A 133 3.25 11.99 31.11
CA SER A 133 2.39 10.79 31.14
C SER A 133 1.33 10.80 32.23
N ASP A 134 1.52 11.62 33.27
CA ASP A 134 0.62 11.74 34.41
C ASP A 134 -0.17 13.07 34.41
N ILE A 135 -0.08 13.88 33.34
CA ILE A 135 -0.65 15.24 33.30
C ILE A 135 -2.12 15.29 33.70
N LEU A 136 -2.92 14.29 33.27
CA LEU A 136 -4.34 14.20 33.61
C LEU A 136 -4.61 13.75 35.04
N ALA A 137 -3.66 13.09 35.70
CA ALA A 137 -3.79 12.64 37.09
C ALA A 137 -3.33 13.70 38.11
N GLN A 138 -2.67 14.77 37.64
CA GLN A 138 -2.23 15.88 38.50
C GLN A 138 -3.42 16.67 39.04
N THR A 139 -3.38 17.03 40.33
CA THR A 139 -4.48 17.77 40.99
C THR A 139 -4.59 19.22 40.52
N GLN A 140 -3.45 19.86 40.19
CA GLN A 140 -3.35 21.22 39.64
C GLN A 140 -2.12 21.33 38.72
N PRO A 141 -2.20 20.85 37.47
CA PRO A 141 -1.11 20.97 36.51
C PRO A 141 -0.87 22.44 36.14
N SER A 142 0.39 22.83 35.91
CA SER A 142 0.76 24.18 35.46
C SER A 142 0.36 24.47 34.01
N ASP A 143 0.29 23.42 33.19
CA ASP A 143 0.17 23.51 31.73
C ASP A 143 -1.26 23.33 31.22
N ILE A 144 -2.21 22.99 32.11
CA ILE A 144 -3.64 22.85 31.80
C ILE A 144 -4.45 23.62 32.84
N SER A 145 -5.36 24.47 32.36
CA SER A 145 -6.30 25.23 33.17
C SER A 145 -7.25 24.31 33.96
N VAL A 146 -7.76 24.77 35.09
CA VAL A 146 -8.65 23.94 35.94
C VAL A 146 -9.95 23.63 35.19
N ALA A 147 -10.46 24.60 34.43
CA ALA A 147 -11.64 24.41 33.60
C ALA A 147 -11.42 23.37 32.50
N ALA A 148 -10.29 23.45 31.77
CA ALA A 148 -9.97 22.49 30.71
C ALA A 148 -9.72 21.08 31.27
N LEU A 149 -9.02 20.97 32.40
CA LEU A 149 -8.78 19.69 33.06
C LEU A 149 -10.10 19.02 33.48
N HIS A 150 -11.03 19.78 34.06
CA HIS A 150 -12.36 19.28 34.41
C HIS A 150 -13.11 18.77 33.18
N ALA A 151 -13.15 19.56 32.10
CA ALA A 151 -13.83 19.17 30.86
C ALA A 151 -13.22 17.90 30.24
N LEU A 152 -11.89 17.78 30.27
CA LEU A 152 -11.19 16.56 29.84
C LEU A 152 -11.50 15.36 30.75
N HIS A 153 -11.55 15.53 32.07
CA HIS A 153 -11.95 14.45 32.99
C HIS A 153 -13.37 13.99 32.70
N THR A 154 -14.32 14.91 32.51
CA THR A 154 -15.70 14.57 32.13
C THR A 154 -15.72 13.75 30.85
N LEU A 155 -15.01 14.19 29.80
CA LEU A 155 -14.92 13.48 28.53
C LEU A 155 -14.32 12.08 28.71
N PHE A 156 -13.17 11.97 29.39
CA PHE A 156 -12.48 10.70 29.57
C PHE A 156 -13.31 9.71 30.39
N ILE A 157 -14.05 10.18 31.39
CA ILE A 157 -14.97 9.33 32.17
C ILE A 157 -16.13 8.86 31.30
N GLN A 158 -16.76 9.76 30.55
CA GLN A 158 -17.86 9.40 29.65
C GLN A 158 -17.46 8.39 28.57
N ARG A 159 -16.23 8.49 28.06
CA ARG A 159 -15.68 7.58 27.04
C ARG A 159 -15.04 6.31 27.64
N GLY A 160 -15.05 6.13 28.96
CA GLY A 160 -14.45 4.98 29.64
C GLY A 160 -12.91 4.96 29.58
N TRP A 161 -12.26 6.09 29.29
CA TRP A 161 -10.81 6.28 29.25
C TRP A 161 -10.22 6.65 30.60
N GLY A 162 -11.05 7.06 31.56
CA GLY A 162 -10.65 7.32 32.92
C GLY A 162 -11.78 7.14 33.93
N HIS A 163 -11.43 7.21 35.20
CA HIS A 163 -12.35 7.13 36.34
C HIS A 163 -11.81 7.95 37.51
N ILE A 164 -12.65 8.26 38.49
CA ILE A 164 -12.25 8.98 39.71
C ILE A 164 -12.23 8.00 40.87
N GLU A 165 -11.11 7.96 41.59
CA GLU A 165 -10.97 7.24 42.87
C GLU A 165 -10.65 8.23 44.01
N ALA A 166 -10.52 7.73 45.24
CA ALA A 166 -10.15 8.54 46.40
C ALA A 166 -8.81 9.29 46.23
N ALA A 167 -7.91 8.76 45.39
CA ALA A 167 -6.61 9.37 45.08
C ALA A 167 -6.65 10.40 43.94
N GLY A 168 -7.81 10.60 43.29
CA GLY A 168 -7.97 11.52 42.14
C GLY A 168 -8.35 10.78 40.85
N PHE A 169 -8.23 11.49 39.72
CA PHE A 169 -8.47 10.94 38.39
C PHE A 169 -7.41 9.91 38.00
N GLN A 170 -7.82 8.77 37.47
CA GLN A 170 -6.95 7.73 36.95
C GLN A 170 -7.38 7.33 35.55
N LEU A 171 -6.41 6.99 34.69
CA LEU A 171 -6.68 6.42 33.38
C LEU A 171 -7.07 4.95 33.49
N THR A 172 -8.00 4.50 32.66
CA THR A 172 -8.24 3.08 32.42
C THR A 172 -7.13 2.50 31.54
N PRO A 173 -7.01 1.16 31.40
CA PRO A 173 -6.11 0.56 30.43
C PRO A 173 -6.32 1.10 29.00
N SER A 174 -7.58 1.30 28.60
CA SER A 174 -7.93 1.87 27.29
C SER A 174 -7.47 3.32 27.14
N GLY A 175 -7.66 4.16 28.17
CA GLY A 175 -7.17 5.55 28.13
C GLY A 175 -5.65 5.66 28.10
N ARG A 176 -4.94 4.78 28.83
CA ARG A 176 -3.47 4.69 28.74
C ARG A 176 -3.01 4.26 27.35
N GLY A 177 -3.64 3.24 26.78
CA GLY A 177 -3.35 2.77 25.42
C GLY A 177 -3.55 3.87 24.37
N LEU A 178 -4.68 4.58 24.44
CA LEU A 178 -4.99 5.69 23.53
C LEU A 178 -3.92 6.79 23.54
N LEU A 179 -3.44 7.18 24.73
CA LEU A 179 -2.40 8.22 24.84
C LEU A 179 -1.03 7.70 24.41
N ALA A 180 -0.70 6.43 24.71
CA ALA A 180 0.53 5.80 24.29
C ALA A 180 0.65 5.68 22.76
N ASP A 181 -0.46 5.46 22.07
CA ASP A 181 -0.50 5.29 20.61
C ASP A 181 -0.81 6.59 19.84
N SER A 182 -0.98 7.71 20.54
CA SER A 182 -1.38 8.99 19.94
C SER A 182 -0.38 9.54 18.91
N ASP A 183 0.88 9.08 18.94
CA ASP A 183 1.89 9.40 17.93
C ASP A 183 1.47 8.97 16.52
N ALA A 184 0.60 7.96 16.38
CA ALA A 184 0.03 7.56 15.10
C ALA A 184 -0.82 8.68 14.45
N LEU A 185 -1.30 9.64 15.23
CA LEU A 185 -2.01 10.82 14.72
C LEU A 185 -1.05 11.88 14.17
N GLY A 186 0.23 11.82 14.52
CA GLY A 186 1.24 12.81 14.14
C GLY A 186 1.37 12.96 12.62
N THR A 187 1.27 11.86 11.86
CA THR A 187 1.36 11.90 10.40
C THR A 187 0.24 12.73 9.79
N VAL A 188 -1.03 12.50 10.15
CA VAL A 188 -2.14 13.30 9.63
C VAL A 188 -2.10 14.75 10.15
N LEU A 189 -1.78 14.94 11.43
CA LEU A 189 -1.70 16.27 12.04
C LEU A 189 -0.57 17.12 11.45
N SER A 190 0.49 16.50 10.92
CA SER A 190 1.56 17.24 10.23
C SER A 190 1.07 18.01 9.00
N TYR A 191 -0.05 17.59 8.39
CA TYR A 191 -0.70 18.26 7.25
C TYR A 191 -1.75 19.30 7.66
N THR A 192 -1.90 19.60 8.95
CA THR A 192 -2.82 20.64 9.42
C THR A 192 -2.64 21.99 8.69
N PRO A 193 -1.41 22.47 8.39
CA PRO A 193 -1.24 23.68 7.58
C PRO A 193 -1.97 23.59 6.24
N MET A 194 -1.80 22.50 5.49
CA MET A 194 -2.51 22.26 4.23
C MET A 194 -4.03 22.17 4.39
N LEU A 195 -4.50 21.42 5.40
CA LEU A 195 -5.93 21.20 5.59
C LEU A 195 -6.68 22.50 5.96
N ARG A 196 -6.02 23.45 6.62
CA ARG A 196 -6.58 24.78 6.92
C ARG A 196 -6.81 25.64 5.67
N HIS A 197 -6.04 25.39 4.61
CA HIS A 197 -6.10 26.11 3.33
C HIS A 197 -6.86 25.34 2.25
N MET A 198 -7.79 24.46 2.63
CA MET A 198 -8.54 23.62 1.69
C MET A 198 -9.36 24.43 0.66
N ASP A 199 -9.85 25.62 1.02
CA ASP A 199 -10.56 26.49 0.07
C ASP A 199 -9.60 27.03 -1.01
N ASP A 200 -8.39 27.41 -0.62
CA ASP A 200 -7.35 27.86 -1.55
C ASP A 200 -6.90 26.72 -2.46
N LEU A 201 -6.73 25.52 -1.92
CA LEU A 201 -6.38 24.33 -2.71
C LEU A 201 -7.47 23.96 -3.73
N LEU A 202 -8.75 23.98 -3.33
CA LEU A 202 -9.84 23.56 -4.21
C LEU A 202 -10.27 24.64 -5.21
N PHE A 203 -10.25 25.92 -4.82
CA PHE A 203 -10.87 27.01 -5.59
C PHE A 203 -10.01 28.28 -5.71
N GLY A 204 -8.83 28.32 -5.09
CA GLY A 204 -7.90 29.44 -5.12
C GLY A 204 -6.60 29.12 -5.88
N ASP A 205 -5.50 29.74 -5.44
CA ASP A 205 -4.17 29.55 -6.02
C ASP A 205 -3.42 28.41 -5.30
N ALA A 206 -3.60 27.19 -5.81
CA ALA A 206 -2.89 26.02 -5.28
C ALA A 206 -1.36 26.14 -5.44
N GLN A 207 -0.89 26.79 -6.51
CA GLN A 207 0.54 26.91 -6.79
C GLN A 207 1.25 27.77 -5.74
N ALA A 208 0.61 28.83 -5.24
CA ALA A 208 1.15 29.64 -4.14
C ALA A 208 1.40 28.82 -2.87
N PHE A 209 0.63 27.75 -2.65
CA PHE A 209 0.76 26.89 -1.47
C PHE A 209 1.90 25.88 -1.57
N PHE A 210 2.25 25.46 -2.79
CA PHE A 210 3.37 24.56 -3.09
C PHE A 210 4.61 25.29 -3.65
N GLY A 211 4.55 26.62 -3.78
CA GLY A 211 5.55 27.45 -4.45
C GLY A 211 6.56 28.08 -3.50
N GLN A 212 7.85 27.90 -3.83
CA GLN A 212 9.02 28.72 -3.49
C GLN A 212 9.04 29.37 -2.08
N GLY A 213 9.02 28.55 -1.04
CA GLY A 213 9.88 28.83 0.12
C GLY A 213 11.33 28.54 -0.26
N GLU A 214 12.30 29.07 0.51
CA GLU A 214 13.64 28.46 0.60
C GLU A 214 13.46 26.92 0.66
N PRO A 215 14.33 26.11 0.02
CA PRO A 215 14.22 24.63 0.01
C PRO A 215 14.03 23.99 1.38
N GLU A 216 14.29 24.75 2.45
CA GLU A 216 14.25 24.39 3.85
C GLU A 216 12.89 24.59 4.56
N HIS A 217 11.87 25.22 3.93
CA HIS A 217 10.58 25.50 4.59
C HIS A 217 9.36 25.15 3.72
N GLU A 218 8.83 23.94 3.90
CA GLU A 218 7.54 23.52 3.32
C GLU A 218 6.37 24.17 4.06
N LEU A 219 5.58 24.98 3.36
CA LEU A 219 4.42 25.69 3.95
C LEU A 219 3.19 24.78 4.18
N HIS A 220 3.12 23.66 3.47
CA HIS A 220 1.99 22.75 3.48
C HIS A 220 2.10 21.65 4.56
N LEU A 221 3.27 21.48 5.17
CA LEU A 221 3.60 20.34 6.04
C LEU A 221 4.49 20.80 7.20
N ASN A 222 4.20 20.34 8.42
CA ASN A 222 5.18 20.36 9.49
C ASN A 222 6.13 19.16 9.35
N ARG A 223 7.23 19.34 8.61
CA ARG A 223 8.17 18.25 8.27
C ARG A 223 8.76 17.57 9.51
N THR A 224 9.09 18.31 10.56
CA THR A 224 9.61 17.73 11.80
C THR A 224 8.61 16.76 12.44
N VAL A 225 7.34 17.15 12.56
CA VAL A 225 6.30 16.26 13.10
C VAL A 225 6.07 15.07 12.17
N ASN A 226 6.10 15.29 10.85
CA ASN A 226 5.90 14.24 9.86
C ASN A 226 6.99 13.15 9.90
N VAL A 227 8.27 13.54 9.96
CA VAL A 227 9.41 12.62 10.02
C VAL A 227 9.38 11.82 11.33
N THR A 228 9.17 12.48 12.47
CA THR A 228 9.09 11.79 13.76
C THR A 228 7.91 10.81 13.82
N ALA A 229 6.73 11.23 13.36
CA ALA A 229 5.52 10.39 13.42
C ALA A 229 5.58 9.21 12.44
N SER A 230 6.07 9.43 11.22
CA SER A 230 6.27 8.34 10.25
C SER A 230 7.29 7.32 10.77
N GLY A 231 8.45 7.75 11.26
CA GLY A 231 9.47 6.85 11.83
C GLY A 231 8.93 5.91 12.93
N MET A 232 8.03 6.41 13.79
CA MET A 232 7.38 5.64 14.87
C MET A 232 6.30 4.68 14.37
N GLN A 233 5.49 5.08 13.36
CA GLN A 233 4.47 4.21 12.75
C GLN A 233 5.04 2.94 12.09
N HIS A 234 6.35 2.91 11.83
CA HIS A 234 6.98 1.84 11.05
C HIS A 234 7.70 0.75 11.85
N GLN A 235 7.69 0.79 13.19
CA GLN A 235 8.45 -0.17 14.02
C GLN A 235 8.13 -1.65 13.77
N SER A 236 6.86 -2.03 13.61
CA SER A 236 6.48 -3.41 13.28
C SER A 236 6.96 -3.85 11.90
N HIS A 237 6.87 -2.94 10.91
CA HIS A 237 7.35 -3.15 9.54
C HIS A 237 8.87 -3.37 9.48
N PHE A 238 9.61 -2.71 10.37
CA PHE A 238 11.06 -2.88 10.46
C PHE A 238 11.50 -4.25 11.00
N ALA A 239 10.63 -5.05 11.61
CA ALA A 239 10.99 -6.41 12.02
C ALA A 239 11.12 -7.36 10.81
N GLU A 240 10.23 -7.22 9.81
CA GLU A 240 10.35 -7.96 8.55
C GLU A 240 11.57 -7.49 7.76
N LEU A 241 11.85 -6.18 7.75
CA LEU A 241 13.08 -5.65 7.16
C LEU A 241 14.33 -6.26 7.79
N ASP A 242 14.39 -6.34 9.12
CA ASP A 242 15.52 -6.94 9.84
C ASP A 242 15.78 -8.38 9.36
N THR A 243 14.72 -9.18 9.18
CA THR A 243 14.82 -10.55 8.69
C THR A 243 15.45 -10.61 7.29
N LEU A 244 15.08 -9.70 6.39
CA LEU A 244 15.66 -9.60 5.05
C LEU A 244 17.14 -9.21 5.10
N ILE A 245 17.49 -8.24 5.94
CA ILE A 245 18.87 -7.80 6.13
C ILE A 245 19.74 -8.96 6.65
N LEU A 246 19.27 -9.70 7.66
CA LEU A 246 20.01 -10.84 8.20
C LEU A 246 20.23 -11.92 7.15
N ARG A 247 19.22 -12.23 6.33
CA ARG A 247 19.39 -13.18 5.22
C ARG A 247 20.49 -12.78 4.23
N ILE A 248 20.74 -11.48 4.03
CA ILE A 248 21.81 -11.00 3.14
C ILE A 248 23.19 -11.13 3.81
N PHE A 249 23.29 -10.81 5.10
CA PHE A 249 24.59 -10.64 5.78
C PHE A 249 25.00 -11.82 6.68
N ASP A 250 24.12 -12.78 6.95
CA ASP A 250 24.41 -13.96 7.77
C ASP A 250 24.88 -15.18 6.97
N HIS A 251 24.63 -15.22 5.66
CA HIS A 251 24.99 -16.37 4.82
C HIS A 251 26.37 -16.22 4.16
N PRO A 252 27.26 -17.25 4.24
CA PRO A 252 28.54 -17.25 3.54
C PRO A 252 28.36 -17.48 2.02
N PRO A 253 29.37 -17.10 1.19
CA PRO A 253 30.65 -16.50 1.59
C PRO A 253 30.57 -14.99 1.84
N LEU A 254 31.18 -14.51 2.93
CA LEU A 254 31.11 -13.11 3.35
C LEU A 254 31.72 -12.13 2.32
N ALA A 255 32.77 -12.58 1.61
CA ALA A 255 33.46 -11.80 0.59
C ALA A 255 32.57 -11.39 -0.60
N THR A 256 31.45 -12.09 -0.83
CA THR A 256 30.53 -11.81 -1.93
C THR A 256 29.29 -11.04 -1.52
N GLN A 257 29.18 -10.66 -0.25
CA GLN A 257 28.08 -9.83 0.26
C GLN A 257 28.28 -8.35 -0.13
N PRO A 258 27.26 -7.48 0.05
CA PRO A 258 27.43 -6.04 -0.16
C PRO A 258 28.59 -5.47 0.67
N ARG A 259 29.26 -4.46 0.10
CA ARG A 259 30.27 -3.63 0.79
C ARG A 259 29.67 -2.34 1.33
N TYR A 260 28.57 -1.90 0.72
CA TYR A 260 27.90 -0.65 1.05
C TYR A 260 26.39 -0.86 1.23
N ILE A 261 25.80 -0.06 2.09
CA ILE A 261 24.34 0.09 2.21
C ILE A 261 24.02 1.55 1.97
N ALA A 262 23.29 1.83 0.89
CA ALA A 262 22.95 3.19 0.50
C ALA A 262 21.46 3.46 0.70
N ASP A 263 21.15 4.38 1.61
CA ASP A 263 19.79 4.80 1.93
C ASP A 263 19.46 6.13 1.24
N MET A 264 18.54 6.09 0.28
CA MET A 264 18.05 7.27 -0.44
C MET A 264 16.88 7.90 0.30
N GLY A 265 17.00 9.19 0.63
CA GLY A 265 16.14 9.90 1.57
C GLY A 265 16.40 9.46 3.00
N CYS A 266 17.67 9.47 3.41
CA CYS A 266 18.09 8.90 4.70
C CYS A 266 17.53 9.65 5.92
N GLY A 267 16.99 10.86 5.75
CA GLY A 267 16.33 11.60 6.82
C GLY A 267 17.29 11.86 7.99
N ASP A 268 17.00 11.29 9.15
CA ASP A 268 17.84 11.41 10.35
C ASP A 268 18.88 10.29 10.50
N GLY A 269 18.97 9.36 9.55
CA GLY A 269 19.90 8.23 9.57
C GLY A 269 19.49 7.05 10.46
N SER A 270 18.32 7.09 11.09
CA SER A 270 17.88 6.04 12.04
C SER A 270 17.78 4.66 11.39
N LEU A 271 17.35 4.58 10.13
CA LEU A 271 17.26 3.32 9.39
C LEU A 271 18.65 2.70 9.16
N LEU A 272 19.61 3.50 8.69
CA LEU A 272 21.00 3.06 8.49
C LEU A 272 21.63 2.58 9.80
N GLN A 273 21.44 3.33 10.89
CA GLN A 273 21.95 2.95 12.22
C GLN A 273 21.38 1.60 12.66
N ARG A 274 20.06 1.43 12.54
CA ARG A 274 19.37 0.17 12.88
C ARG A 274 19.94 -1.01 12.10
N ILE A 275 20.04 -0.87 10.77
CA ILE A 275 20.55 -1.91 9.88
C ILE A 275 21.99 -2.30 10.28
N TYR A 276 22.85 -1.32 10.53
CA TYR A 276 24.24 -1.58 10.92
C TYR A 276 24.34 -2.31 12.26
N GLU A 277 23.62 -1.85 13.29
CA GLU A 277 23.64 -2.48 14.61
C GLU A 277 23.06 -3.90 14.57
N LEU A 278 22.02 -4.14 13.77
CA LEU A 278 21.49 -5.49 13.53
C LEU A 278 22.55 -6.40 12.91
N ILE A 279 23.21 -5.97 11.83
CA ILE A 279 24.26 -6.75 11.16
C ILE A 279 25.40 -7.04 12.13
N LYS A 280 25.90 -6.00 12.82
CA LYS A 280 27.01 -6.09 13.76
C LYS A 280 26.74 -7.07 14.89
N THR A 281 25.52 -7.10 15.42
CA THR A 281 25.19 -7.90 16.61
C THR A 281 24.61 -9.28 16.30
N ARG A 282 23.98 -9.48 15.13
CA ARG A 282 23.20 -10.69 14.84
C ARG A 282 23.51 -11.37 13.50
N SER A 283 24.61 -11.03 12.82
CA SER A 283 25.02 -11.72 11.58
C SER A 283 26.46 -12.20 11.59
N ALA A 284 26.76 -13.21 10.77
CA ALA A 284 28.11 -13.68 10.49
C ALA A 284 29.03 -12.56 9.97
N ARG A 285 28.52 -11.64 9.15
CA ARG A 285 29.27 -10.45 8.72
C ARG A 285 29.70 -9.58 9.90
N GLY A 286 28.82 -9.40 10.89
CA GLY A 286 29.09 -8.63 12.09
C GLY A 286 30.32 -9.11 12.87
N GLN A 287 30.55 -10.43 12.89
CA GLN A 287 31.70 -11.06 13.54
C GLN A 287 33.01 -10.86 12.77
N ALA A 288 32.95 -10.45 11.50
CA ALA A 288 34.09 -10.35 10.59
C ALA A 288 34.26 -8.95 9.98
N LEU A 289 33.68 -7.89 10.57
CA LEU A 289 33.75 -6.51 10.05
C LEU A 289 35.19 -5.97 9.91
N ALA A 290 36.16 -6.52 10.65
CA ALA A 290 37.57 -6.14 10.52
C ALA A 290 38.19 -6.64 9.20
N GLU A 291 37.78 -7.82 8.72
CA GLU A 291 38.25 -8.41 7.45
C GLU A 291 37.37 -7.96 6.28
N TYR A 292 36.06 -7.87 6.50
CA TYR A 292 35.06 -7.46 5.52
C TYR A 292 34.32 -6.21 6.03
N PRO A 293 34.89 -5.00 5.90
CA PRO A 293 34.25 -3.78 6.37
C PRO A 293 32.93 -3.51 5.63
N LEU A 294 32.01 -2.81 6.30
CA LEU A 294 30.72 -2.39 5.77
C LEU A 294 30.61 -0.87 5.94
N THR A 295 30.29 -0.14 4.88
CA THR A 295 30.15 1.33 4.94
C THR A 295 28.70 1.74 4.64
N LEU A 296 28.18 2.63 5.48
CA LEU A 296 26.85 3.21 5.34
C LEU A 296 26.91 4.44 4.43
N ILE A 297 25.94 4.61 3.54
CA ILE A 297 25.86 5.76 2.64
C ILE A 297 24.50 6.42 2.87
N GLY A 298 24.50 7.58 3.52
CA GLY A 298 23.31 8.41 3.67
C GLY A 298 23.17 9.36 2.48
N VAL A 299 22.03 9.31 1.78
CA VAL A 299 21.75 10.17 0.64
C VAL A 299 20.47 10.95 0.89
N ASP A 300 20.53 12.28 0.77
CA ASP A 300 19.37 13.14 0.93
C ASP A 300 19.56 14.43 0.11
N ASP A 301 18.48 15.08 -0.33
CA ASP A 301 18.57 16.36 -1.05
C ASP A 301 18.56 17.57 -0.08
N ASN A 302 18.14 17.34 1.16
CA ASN A 302 18.06 18.29 2.25
C ASN A 302 19.33 18.26 3.13
N ALA A 303 19.98 19.42 3.28
CA ALA A 303 21.20 19.55 4.06
C ALA A 303 20.98 19.30 5.57
N LEU A 304 19.83 19.70 6.12
CA LEU A 304 19.50 19.48 7.54
C LEU A 304 19.30 17.99 7.85
N SER A 305 18.73 17.23 6.92
CA SER A 305 18.66 15.76 7.02
C SER A 305 20.06 15.14 7.08
N LEU A 306 20.97 15.55 6.19
CA LEU A 306 22.35 15.08 6.21
C LEU A 306 23.08 15.45 7.52
N GLU A 307 22.86 16.66 8.05
CA GLU A 307 23.40 17.06 9.36
C GLU A 307 22.84 16.22 10.52
N ALA A 308 21.55 15.90 10.51
CA ALA A 308 20.93 15.01 11.49
C ALA A 308 21.49 13.59 11.37
N THR A 309 21.59 13.06 10.15
CA THR A 309 22.20 11.77 9.85
C THR A 309 23.65 11.70 10.33
N ALA A 310 24.46 12.74 10.13
CA ALA A 310 25.84 12.80 10.61
C ALA A 310 25.94 12.65 12.14
N LYS A 311 24.99 13.25 12.89
CA LYS A 311 24.92 13.13 14.35
C LYS A 311 24.51 11.72 14.76
N THR A 312 23.51 11.13 14.11
CA THR A 312 23.03 9.78 14.40
C THR A 312 24.07 8.71 14.11
N LEU A 313 24.81 8.84 12.99
CA LEU A 313 25.83 7.87 12.56
C LEU A 313 27.22 8.14 13.15
N ALA A 314 27.36 9.09 14.07
CA ALA A 314 28.64 9.41 14.69
C ALA A 314 29.28 8.17 15.34
N GLY A 315 30.51 7.84 14.93
CA GLY A 315 31.24 6.67 15.40
C GLY A 315 31.03 5.39 14.56
N LEU A 316 30.20 5.44 13.52
CA LEU A 316 30.03 4.36 12.53
C LEU A 316 30.80 4.67 11.24
N PRO A 317 31.13 3.67 10.40
CA PRO A 317 31.71 3.90 9.08
C PRO A 317 30.64 4.39 8.11
N TYR A 318 30.60 5.69 7.83
CA TYR A 318 29.62 6.28 6.91
C TYR A 318 30.21 7.29 5.92
N LEU A 319 29.46 7.52 4.84
CA LEU A 319 29.62 8.58 3.85
C LEU A 319 28.27 9.28 3.66
N LEU A 320 28.28 10.59 3.50
CA LEU A 320 27.09 11.37 3.16
C LEU A 320 27.23 11.98 1.78
N VAL A 321 26.19 11.85 0.97
CA VAL A 321 26.13 12.39 -0.38
C VAL A 321 24.84 13.15 -0.55
N ARG A 322 24.91 14.37 -1.10
CA ARG A 322 23.70 15.09 -1.49
C ARG A 322 23.16 14.47 -2.77
N GLY A 323 21.91 14.03 -2.79
CA GLY A 323 21.34 13.35 -3.96
C GLY A 323 19.82 13.34 -3.95
N SER A 324 19.22 13.26 -5.13
CA SER A 324 17.77 13.21 -5.29
C SER A 324 17.33 11.83 -5.75
N ILE A 325 16.21 11.33 -5.21
CA ILE A 325 15.58 10.09 -5.66
C ILE A 325 15.26 10.13 -7.18
N GLY A 326 15.06 11.32 -7.73
CA GLY A 326 14.78 11.52 -9.15
C GLY A 326 15.97 11.33 -10.09
N ASP A 327 17.21 11.25 -9.59
CA ASP A 327 18.41 11.20 -10.43
C ASP A 327 19.46 10.18 -9.94
N PRO A 328 19.16 8.87 -10.05
CA PRO A 328 20.09 7.84 -9.60
C PRO A 328 21.37 7.78 -10.46
N GLN A 329 21.37 8.33 -11.68
CA GLN A 329 22.57 8.42 -12.51
C GLN A 329 23.57 9.41 -11.90
N GLN A 330 23.09 10.60 -11.52
CA GLN A 330 23.92 11.60 -10.85
C GLN A 330 24.43 11.06 -9.50
N LEU A 331 23.58 10.36 -8.74
CA LEU A 331 24.01 9.69 -7.50
C LEU A 331 25.23 8.79 -7.72
N ILE A 332 25.21 7.93 -8.74
CA ILE A 332 26.33 7.00 -9.01
C ILE A 332 27.60 7.79 -9.36
N ALA A 333 27.48 8.88 -10.14
CA ALA A 333 28.62 9.75 -10.45
C ALA A 333 29.18 10.44 -9.19
N ASP A 334 28.31 10.93 -8.31
CA ASP A 334 28.70 11.60 -7.07
C ASP A 334 29.35 10.61 -6.07
N LEU A 335 28.86 9.37 -6.03
CA LEU A 335 29.46 8.29 -5.26
C LEU A 335 30.87 7.95 -5.74
N ALA A 336 31.08 7.85 -7.06
CA ALA A 336 32.41 7.65 -7.62
C ALA A 336 33.34 8.82 -7.29
N ALA A 337 32.86 10.06 -7.40
CA ALA A 337 33.64 11.25 -7.02
C ALA A 337 33.97 11.29 -5.51
N ALA A 338 33.13 10.69 -4.67
CA ALA A 338 33.36 10.51 -3.23
C ALA A 338 34.22 9.28 -2.88
N GLY A 339 34.76 8.56 -3.88
CA GLY A 339 35.67 7.42 -3.69
C GLY A 339 35.02 6.04 -3.70
N ILE A 340 33.72 5.94 -4.02
CA ILE A 340 32.99 4.67 -4.20
C ILE A 340 32.97 4.31 -5.68
N GLU A 341 34.08 3.77 -6.18
CA GLU A 341 34.24 3.40 -7.60
C GLU A 341 33.60 2.05 -7.96
N ASP A 342 33.21 1.25 -6.97
CA ASP A 342 32.67 -0.11 -7.12
C ASP A 342 31.18 -0.19 -6.73
N SER A 343 30.36 0.64 -7.39
CA SER A 343 28.92 0.76 -7.11
C SER A 343 28.13 -0.55 -7.30
N GLU A 344 28.69 -1.52 -8.02
CA GLU A 344 28.12 -2.87 -8.13
C GLU A 344 28.11 -3.65 -6.80
N ASN A 345 28.75 -3.13 -5.75
CA ASN A 345 28.78 -3.68 -4.40
C ASN A 345 27.84 -2.99 -3.40
N ILE A 346 26.93 -2.15 -3.88
CA ILE A 346 25.93 -1.42 -3.08
C ILE A 346 24.64 -2.24 -2.96
N LEU A 347 24.14 -2.44 -1.74
CA LEU A 347 22.72 -2.72 -1.49
C LEU A 347 21.99 -1.37 -1.34
N HIS A 348 21.07 -1.07 -2.26
CA HIS A 348 20.24 0.12 -2.13
C HIS A 348 19.08 -0.16 -1.19
N VAL A 349 18.79 0.80 -0.31
CA VAL A 349 17.66 0.79 0.62
C VAL A 349 16.92 2.12 0.50
N ARG A 350 15.60 2.11 0.72
CA ARG A 350 14.81 3.31 0.99
C ARG A 350 13.44 2.95 1.56
N ALA A 351 12.84 3.86 2.32
CA ALA A 351 11.51 3.68 2.87
C ALA A 351 10.63 4.90 2.55
N PHE A 352 9.43 4.65 2.03
CA PHE A 352 8.34 5.61 1.85
C PHE A 352 8.72 6.85 1.02
N LEU A 353 9.37 6.67 -0.13
CA LEU A 353 9.95 7.79 -0.88
C LEU A 353 9.61 7.83 -2.37
N ASP A 354 9.35 6.70 -3.04
CA ASP A 354 9.03 6.74 -4.48
C ASP A 354 7.70 7.46 -4.76
N HIS A 355 6.76 7.45 -3.81
CA HIS A 355 5.51 8.20 -3.89
C HIS A 355 5.67 9.71 -3.62
N GLU A 356 6.74 10.14 -2.92
CA GLU A 356 7.05 11.55 -2.68
C GLU A 356 7.94 12.17 -3.78
N ARG A 357 8.36 11.37 -4.76
CA ARG A 357 9.27 11.85 -5.83
C ARG A 357 8.70 13.09 -6.53
N PRO A 358 9.55 14.05 -6.91
CA PRO A 358 9.12 15.15 -7.78
C PRO A 358 8.55 14.61 -9.09
N PHE A 359 7.35 15.05 -9.46
CA PHE A 359 6.79 14.72 -10.77
C PHE A 359 7.71 15.25 -11.88
N ARG A 360 8.02 14.39 -12.85
CA ARG A 360 8.72 14.75 -14.09
C ARG A 360 7.79 14.50 -15.27
N PRO A 361 7.74 15.39 -16.28
CA PRO A 361 7.02 15.14 -17.51
C PRO A 361 7.48 13.83 -18.15
N ILE A 362 6.52 13.02 -18.62
CA ILE A 362 6.80 11.74 -19.27
C ILE A 362 7.54 11.91 -20.59
N GLU A 363 8.48 11.01 -20.85
CA GLU A 363 9.24 10.94 -22.10
C GLU A 363 8.52 10.05 -23.13
N ASP A 364 8.04 8.85 -22.73
CA ASP A 364 7.38 7.90 -23.61
C ASP A 364 5.85 8.09 -23.62
N LYS A 365 5.41 9.10 -24.36
CA LYS A 365 3.98 9.39 -24.58
C LYS A 365 3.22 8.23 -25.22
N LYS A 366 3.89 7.39 -26.03
CA LYS A 366 3.23 6.24 -26.67
C LYS A 366 2.96 5.14 -25.66
N ALA A 367 3.85 4.92 -24.70
CA ALA A 367 3.60 3.99 -23.60
C ALA A 367 2.46 4.47 -22.70
N ALA A 368 2.43 5.77 -22.35
CA ALA A 368 1.29 6.34 -21.63
C ALA A 368 -0.03 6.13 -22.39
N GLN A 369 -0.06 6.35 -23.71
CA GLN A 369 -1.27 6.12 -24.50
C GLN A 369 -1.70 4.64 -24.50
N ARG A 370 -0.77 3.68 -24.53
CA ARG A 370 -1.10 2.25 -24.44
C ARG A 370 -1.72 1.88 -23.09
N ARG A 371 -1.40 2.61 -22.03
CA ARG A 371 -1.94 2.43 -20.68
C ARG A 371 -3.34 2.98 -20.49
N GLU A 372 -3.85 3.83 -21.38
CA GLU A 372 -5.20 4.39 -21.29
C GLU A 372 -6.30 3.31 -21.32
N GLY A 373 -6.00 2.11 -21.83
CA GLY A 373 -6.90 0.95 -21.82
C GLY A 373 -6.82 0.09 -20.55
N LEU A 374 -6.09 0.54 -19.52
CA LEU A 374 -5.94 -0.14 -18.23
C LEU A 374 -6.64 0.67 -17.14
N GLU A 375 -7.18 -0.01 -16.15
CA GLU A 375 -7.86 0.60 -15.02
C GLU A 375 -6.86 0.97 -13.91
N TYR A 376 -6.72 2.27 -13.67
CA TYR A 376 -5.93 2.83 -12.57
C TYR A 376 -6.82 3.78 -11.79
N THR A 377 -6.86 3.66 -10.48
CA THR A 377 -7.81 4.41 -9.64
C THR A 377 -7.14 5.44 -8.72
N GLY A 378 -5.81 5.52 -8.74
CA GLY A 378 -5.06 6.56 -8.03
C GLY A 378 -5.42 7.97 -8.51
N VAL A 379 -5.32 8.95 -7.60
CA VAL A 379 -5.57 10.37 -7.87
C VAL A 379 -4.25 11.13 -7.77
N TYR A 380 -3.93 11.89 -8.82
CA TYR A 380 -2.63 12.55 -8.96
C TYR A 380 -2.82 14.04 -9.20
N VAL A 381 -2.27 14.86 -8.31
CA VAL A 381 -2.41 16.31 -8.40
C VAL A 381 -1.07 16.94 -8.75
N ALA A 382 -1.03 17.68 -9.85
CA ALA A 382 0.14 18.48 -10.20
C ALA A 382 0.29 19.68 -9.25
N ARG A 383 1.49 20.27 -9.20
CA ARG A 383 1.78 21.43 -8.34
C ARG A 383 0.94 22.67 -8.64
N ASP A 384 0.42 22.80 -9.85
CA ASP A 384 -0.49 23.88 -10.26
C ASP A 384 -1.97 23.57 -9.93
N GLY A 385 -2.24 22.46 -9.24
CA GLY A 385 -3.58 22.00 -8.91
C GLY A 385 -4.31 21.28 -10.05
N SER A 386 -3.67 21.08 -11.20
CA SER A 386 -4.26 20.33 -12.31
C SER A 386 -4.34 18.82 -12.03
N ASP A 387 -5.33 18.18 -12.65
CA ASP A 387 -5.54 16.72 -12.56
C ASP A 387 -4.61 16.01 -13.55
N LEU A 388 -3.72 15.16 -13.03
CA LEU A 388 -2.83 14.34 -13.85
C LEU A 388 -3.52 13.01 -14.17
N GLN A 389 -3.52 12.64 -15.45
CA GLN A 389 -4.15 11.39 -15.88
C GLN A 389 -3.42 10.19 -15.28
N PRO A 390 -4.13 9.17 -14.74
CA PRO A 390 -3.50 8.00 -14.12
C PRO A 390 -2.48 7.29 -15.01
N ALA A 391 -2.80 7.10 -16.30
CA ALA A 391 -1.89 6.50 -17.27
C ALA A 391 -0.55 7.27 -17.41
N GLN A 392 -0.57 8.60 -17.27
CA GLN A 392 0.64 9.43 -17.29
C GLN A 392 1.42 9.31 -15.98
N ALA A 393 0.75 9.31 -14.84
CA ALA A 393 1.39 9.16 -13.53
C ALA A 393 2.10 7.79 -13.40
N VAL A 394 1.42 6.71 -13.82
CA VAL A 394 2.00 5.35 -13.86
C VAL A 394 3.15 5.27 -14.86
N GLN A 395 3.02 5.89 -16.03
CA GLN A 395 4.16 5.94 -16.97
C GLN A 395 5.36 6.70 -16.37
N GLY A 396 5.13 7.79 -15.63
CA GLY A 396 6.17 8.49 -14.90
C GLY A 396 6.84 7.64 -13.82
N LEU A 397 6.09 6.75 -13.16
CA LEU A 397 6.64 5.76 -12.23
C LEU A 397 7.51 4.74 -12.97
N VAL A 398 7.06 4.23 -14.12
CA VAL A 398 7.85 3.29 -14.93
C VAL A 398 9.16 3.93 -15.41
N GLU A 399 9.14 5.17 -15.89
CA GLU A 399 10.35 5.89 -16.28
C GLU A 399 11.29 6.15 -15.10
N HIS A 400 10.71 6.39 -13.92
CA HIS A 400 11.46 6.50 -12.67
C HIS A 400 12.15 5.21 -12.27
N LEU A 401 11.43 4.10 -12.23
CA LEU A 401 12.01 2.80 -11.92
C LEU A 401 13.00 2.35 -12.98
N ARG A 402 12.84 2.76 -14.26
CA ARG A 402 13.83 2.52 -15.31
C ARG A 402 15.15 3.24 -15.04
N ARG A 403 15.10 4.49 -14.57
CA ARG A 403 16.30 5.21 -14.13
C ARG A 403 16.99 4.46 -12.99
N TRP A 404 16.21 3.99 -12.02
CA TRP A 404 16.76 3.19 -10.90
C TRP A 404 17.30 1.83 -11.34
N ARG A 405 16.65 1.14 -12.27
CA ARG A 405 17.11 -0.16 -12.81
C ARG A 405 18.55 -0.12 -13.32
N MET A 406 19.01 1.03 -13.82
CA MET A 406 20.39 1.21 -14.30
C MET A 406 21.40 1.41 -13.17
N ALA A 407 20.98 1.91 -12.01
CA ALA A 407 21.84 2.12 -10.85
C ALA A 407 21.84 0.92 -9.88
N VAL A 408 20.74 0.17 -9.83
CA VAL A 408 20.59 -0.98 -8.94
C VAL A 408 21.58 -2.10 -9.32
N SER A 409 22.41 -2.48 -8.35
CA SER A 409 23.40 -3.55 -8.48
C SER A 409 22.77 -4.95 -8.42
N ARG A 410 23.63 -5.99 -8.51
CA ARG A 410 23.22 -7.39 -8.29
C ARG A 410 22.64 -7.66 -6.90
N PHE A 411 22.93 -6.80 -5.91
CA PHE A 411 22.40 -6.93 -4.56
C PHE A 411 20.96 -6.42 -4.43
N GLY A 412 20.49 -5.67 -5.42
CA GLY A 412 19.12 -5.22 -5.52
C GLY A 412 18.82 -3.92 -4.80
N LEU A 413 17.52 -3.64 -4.76
CA LEU A 413 16.89 -2.51 -4.11
C LEU A 413 15.90 -3.04 -3.06
N LEU A 414 16.22 -2.85 -1.79
CA LEU A 414 15.32 -3.13 -0.68
C LEU A 414 14.46 -1.88 -0.44
N LEU A 415 13.15 -1.99 -0.63
CA LEU A 415 12.25 -0.86 -0.51
C LEU A 415 11.01 -1.21 0.31
N LEU A 416 10.62 -0.26 1.14
CA LEU A 416 9.36 -0.25 1.87
C LEU A 416 8.51 0.89 1.30
N GLU A 417 7.31 0.63 0.81
CA GLU A 417 6.54 1.65 0.08
C GLU A 417 5.07 1.67 0.50
N GLY A 418 4.46 2.87 0.44
CA GLY A 418 3.05 3.11 0.71
C GLY A 418 2.20 3.18 -0.56
N HIS A 419 0.95 2.70 -0.45
CA HIS A 419 0.03 2.50 -1.55
C HIS A 419 -1.36 3.02 -1.21
N CYS A 420 -2.05 3.54 -2.24
CA CYS A 420 -3.47 3.83 -2.14
C CYS A 420 -4.29 2.58 -2.41
N LEU A 421 -5.53 2.55 -1.92
CA LEU A 421 -6.48 1.48 -2.22
C LEU A 421 -7.48 1.91 -3.30
N ARG A 422 -8.20 0.93 -3.84
CA ARG A 422 -9.29 1.19 -4.78
C ARG A 422 -10.49 1.82 -4.06
N PRO A 423 -11.28 2.70 -4.70
CA PRO A 423 -12.30 3.51 -4.02
C PRO A 423 -13.39 2.66 -3.39
N ASN A 424 -13.83 1.65 -4.15
CA ASN A 424 -14.79 0.66 -3.70
C ASN A 424 -14.27 -0.17 -2.53
N THR A 425 -12.97 -0.46 -2.51
CA THR A 425 -12.32 -1.15 -1.39
C THR A 425 -12.35 -0.26 -0.16
N VAL A 426 -11.92 1.00 -0.24
CA VAL A 426 -11.95 1.94 0.89
C VAL A 426 -13.38 2.14 1.41
N LYS A 427 -14.34 2.35 0.53
CA LYS A 427 -15.76 2.51 0.89
C LYS A 427 -16.34 1.29 1.62
N ARG A 428 -16.00 0.08 1.15
CA ARG A 428 -16.44 -1.19 1.75
C ARG A 428 -15.80 -1.42 3.13
N LEU A 429 -14.52 -1.13 3.25
CA LEU A 429 -13.77 -1.26 4.50
C LEU A 429 -14.23 -0.19 5.52
N GLY A 430 -14.58 1.01 5.04
CA GLY A 430 -15.00 2.12 5.87
C GLY A 430 -13.96 2.42 6.94
N ASN A 431 -14.38 2.42 8.19
CA ASN A 431 -13.47 2.70 9.30
C ASN A 431 -12.43 1.59 9.52
N THR A 432 -12.47 0.44 8.83
CA THR A 432 -11.47 -0.64 8.95
C THR A 432 -10.13 -0.39 8.28
N THR A 433 -9.98 0.77 7.66
CA THR A 433 -8.73 1.26 7.11
C THR A 433 -8.61 2.77 7.29
N GLU A 434 -7.38 3.21 7.41
CA GLU A 434 -6.91 4.58 7.37
C GLU A 434 -6.85 5.18 5.94
N SER A 435 -7.07 4.37 4.89
CA SER A 435 -6.86 4.76 3.50
C SER A 435 -7.65 6.00 3.07
N ALA A 436 -8.90 6.18 3.54
CA ALA A 436 -9.70 7.34 3.16
C ALA A 436 -8.99 8.67 3.44
N HIS A 437 -8.45 8.85 4.65
CA HIS A 437 -7.75 10.09 5.00
C HIS A 437 -6.31 10.10 4.50
N PHE A 438 -5.62 8.95 4.53
CA PHE A 438 -4.24 8.86 4.08
C PHE A 438 -4.11 9.16 2.58
N ASP A 439 -4.88 8.48 1.74
CA ASP A 439 -4.84 8.61 0.28
C ASP A 439 -5.22 10.05 -0.12
N ALA A 440 -6.23 10.62 0.53
CA ALA A 440 -6.66 12.00 0.29
C ALA A 440 -5.57 13.01 0.64
N VAL A 441 -4.95 12.92 1.82
CA VAL A 441 -3.91 13.87 2.26
C VAL A 441 -2.67 13.77 1.37
N LYS A 442 -2.29 12.56 0.95
CA LYS A 442 -1.18 12.37 -0.01
C LYS A 442 -1.51 12.96 -1.37
N ALA A 443 -2.72 12.74 -1.90
CA ALA A 443 -3.15 13.36 -3.16
C ALA A 443 -3.20 14.90 -3.06
N PHE A 444 -3.75 15.44 -1.97
CA PHE A 444 -3.80 16.89 -1.75
C PHE A 444 -2.41 17.53 -1.68
N SER A 445 -1.42 16.83 -1.14
CA SER A 445 -0.02 17.31 -1.07
C SER A 445 0.77 17.08 -2.36
N GLY A 446 0.13 16.57 -3.42
CA GLY A 446 0.79 16.30 -4.70
C GLY A 446 1.69 15.06 -4.71
N GLN A 447 1.57 14.19 -3.69
CA GLN A 447 2.25 12.91 -3.67
C GLN A 447 1.52 11.91 -4.60
N GLN A 448 2.26 10.92 -5.09
CA GLN A 448 1.88 10.07 -6.21
C GLN A 448 1.73 8.60 -5.78
N LEU A 449 0.78 8.33 -4.87
CA LEU A 449 0.44 6.96 -4.49
C LEU A 449 -0.14 6.18 -5.68
N VAL A 450 0.23 4.91 -5.78
CA VAL A 450 -0.34 3.94 -6.71
C VAL A 450 -0.79 2.73 -5.91
N GLU A 451 -1.73 1.95 -6.45
CA GLU A 451 -2.08 0.65 -5.88
C GLU A 451 -0.84 -0.26 -5.87
N ALA A 452 -0.73 -1.13 -4.86
CA ALA A 452 0.47 -1.95 -4.68
C ALA A 452 0.78 -2.85 -5.89
N SER A 453 -0.27 -3.42 -6.49
CA SER A 453 -0.17 -4.21 -7.72
C SER A 453 0.34 -3.39 -8.92
N VAL A 454 0.00 -2.10 -9.00
CA VAL A 454 0.46 -1.17 -10.04
C VAL A 454 1.95 -0.85 -9.84
N PHE A 455 2.39 -0.65 -8.60
CA PHE A 455 3.81 -0.45 -8.28
C PHE A 455 4.64 -1.68 -8.71
N LEU A 456 4.20 -2.88 -8.33
CA LEU A 456 4.88 -4.12 -8.68
C LEU A 456 5.00 -4.29 -10.20
N MET A 457 3.91 -4.06 -10.94
CA MET A 457 3.93 -4.15 -12.39
C MET A 457 4.83 -3.08 -13.02
N ALA A 458 4.86 -1.86 -12.49
CA ALA A 458 5.78 -0.83 -12.96
C ALA A 458 7.26 -1.24 -12.77
N ALA A 459 7.59 -1.96 -11.70
CA ALA A 459 8.92 -2.54 -11.48
C ALA A 459 9.22 -3.68 -12.47
N ALA A 460 8.29 -4.63 -12.63
CA ALA A 460 8.45 -5.76 -13.54
C ALA A 460 8.63 -5.32 -15.01
N GLU A 461 7.95 -4.24 -15.41
CA GLU A 461 8.04 -3.63 -16.73
C GLU A 461 9.44 -3.09 -17.07
N VAL A 462 10.23 -2.74 -16.06
CA VAL A 462 11.62 -2.28 -16.23
C VAL A 462 12.64 -3.37 -15.90
N GLY A 463 12.19 -4.58 -15.60
CA GLY A 463 13.07 -5.69 -15.28
C GLY A 463 13.59 -5.66 -13.84
N LEU A 464 12.82 -5.11 -12.90
CA LEU A 464 13.04 -5.21 -11.46
C LEU A 464 11.98 -6.14 -10.86
N PHE A 465 12.41 -7.25 -10.26
CA PHE A 465 11.49 -8.29 -9.77
C PHE A 465 11.71 -8.56 -8.29
N PRO A 466 10.64 -8.80 -7.51
CA PRO A 466 10.79 -9.21 -6.12
C PRO A 466 11.55 -10.53 -6.04
N GLU A 467 12.48 -10.63 -5.09
CA GLU A 467 13.10 -11.90 -4.75
C GLU A 467 12.03 -12.88 -4.22
N PRO A 468 11.95 -14.11 -4.77
CA PRO A 468 10.93 -15.08 -4.39
C PRO A 468 10.90 -15.33 -2.87
N GLY A 469 9.70 -15.31 -2.30
CA GLY A 469 9.44 -15.53 -0.87
C GLY A 469 9.82 -14.36 0.07
N LEU A 470 10.36 -13.26 -0.44
CA LEU A 470 10.80 -12.12 0.39
C LEU A 470 9.85 -10.93 0.41
N SER A 471 8.85 -10.89 -0.49
CA SER A 471 7.81 -9.86 -0.44
C SER A 471 6.98 -9.96 0.83
N ARG A 472 6.67 -8.83 1.45
CA ARG A 472 5.69 -8.71 2.54
C ARG A 472 4.69 -7.61 2.24
N THR A 473 3.47 -7.79 2.73
CA THR A 473 2.35 -6.87 2.53
C THR A 473 1.74 -6.54 3.87
N PHE A 474 1.35 -5.29 4.05
CA PHE A 474 0.72 -4.83 5.27
C PHE A 474 -0.62 -4.15 4.98
N PRO A 475 -1.66 -4.47 5.77
CA PRO A 475 -1.67 -5.40 6.92
C PRO A 475 -1.60 -6.89 6.50
N GLU A 476 -0.83 -7.71 7.23
CA GLU A 476 -0.50 -9.10 6.84
C GLU A 476 -1.71 -10.04 6.70
N ARG A 477 -2.75 -9.81 7.49
CA ARG A 477 -3.90 -10.72 7.62
C ARG A 477 -5.13 -10.29 6.84
N LEU A 478 -5.13 -9.10 6.25
CA LEU A 478 -6.27 -8.61 5.48
C LEU A 478 -6.02 -8.76 3.99
N ASN A 479 -7.10 -8.78 3.22
CA ASN A 479 -7.07 -8.98 1.77
C ASN A 479 -6.92 -7.66 1.00
N PHE A 480 -6.10 -6.73 1.50
CA PHE A 480 -5.71 -5.49 0.82
C PHE A 480 -4.29 -5.12 1.25
N THR A 481 -3.60 -4.30 0.45
CA THR A 481 -2.21 -3.90 0.72
C THR A 481 -2.08 -2.39 0.72
N ARG A 482 -1.67 -1.84 1.86
CA ARG A 482 -1.33 -0.41 2.01
C ARG A 482 0.16 -0.16 2.04
N LEU A 483 0.93 -1.11 2.57
CA LEU A 483 2.38 -1.03 2.55
C LEU A 483 2.95 -2.32 1.98
N SER A 484 4.03 -2.22 1.20
CA SER A 484 4.75 -3.38 0.69
C SER A 484 6.23 -3.28 1.01
N LEU A 485 6.85 -4.43 1.29
CA LEU A 485 8.28 -4.58 1.45
C LEU A 485 8.77 -5.53 0.37
N HIS A 486 9.72 -5.06 -0.45
CA HIS A 486 10.31 -5.85 -1.51
C HIS A 486 11.82 -5.73 -1.51
N ARG A 487 12.51 -6.83 -1.83
CA ARG A 487 13.86 -6.76 -2.40
C ARG A 487 13.74 -6.96 -3.90
N LEU A 488 13.90 -5.89 -4.67
CA LEU A 488 13.83 -5.91 -6.12
C LEU A 488 15.21 -6.21 -6.72
N LEU A 489 15.27 -7.24 -7.56
CA LEU A 489 16.48 -7.69 -8.24
C LEU A 489 16.39 -7.41 -9.75
N PRO A 490 17.49 -6.99 -10.38
CA PRO A 490 17.55 -6.79 -11.82
C PRO A 490 17.47 -8.13 -12.57
N GLN A 491 16.58 -8.22 -13.56
CA GLN A 491 16.46 -9.34 -14.49
C GLN A 491 16.74 -8.92 -15.93
N PHE A 492 16.98 -9.90 -16.80
CA PHE A 492 17.28 -9.73 -18.24
C PHE A 492 16.04 -9.81 -19.14
N TYR A 493 14.86 -9.98 -18.55
CA TYR A 493 13.55 -9.96 -19.19
C TYR A 493 12.67 -8.92 -18.49
N THR A 494 11.53 -8.60 -19.10
CA THR A 494 10.50 -7.73 -18.51
C THR A 494 9.16 -8.45 -18.53
N ILE A 495 8.26 -8.08 -17.62
CA ILE A 495 6.88 -8.56 -17.63
C ILE A 495 5.95 -7.35 -17.62
N ARG A 496 4.92 -7.39 -18.47
CA ARG A 496 3.90 -6.34 -18.59
C ARG A 496 2.53 -6.94 -18.83
N HIS A 497 1.49 -6.12 -18.71
CA HIS A 497 0.17 -6.50 -19.22
C HIS A 497 0.17 -6.49 -20.76
N PRO A 498 -0.56 -7.43 -21.40
CA PRO A 498 -0.70 -7.43 -22.85
C PRO A 498 -1.52 -6.25 -23.33
N VAL A 499 -1.30 -5.89 -24.59
CA VAL A 499 -2.09 -4.91 -25.33
C VAL A 499 -2.69 -5.57 -26.57
N ARG A 500 -3.69 -4.92 -27.17
CA ARG A 500 -4.35 -5.41 -28.39
C ARG A 500 -3.39 -5.75 -29.54
N ALA A 501 -2.26 -5.05 -29.64
CA ALA A 501 -1.23 -5.32 -30.65
C ALA A 501 -0.55 -6.69 -30.48
N ASP A 502 -0.58 -7.26 -29.28
CA ASP A 502 0.06 -8.56 -28.96
C ASP A 502 -0.74 -9.76 -29.46
N LEU A 503 -2.02 -9.57 -29.85
CA LEU A 503 -2.94 -10.65 -30.21
C LEU A 503 -2.38 -11.62 -31.25
N SER A 504 -1.67 -11.12 -32.27
CA SER A 504 -1.09 -11.98 -33.30
C SER A 504 -0.01 -12.90 -32.74
N ARG A 505 0.85 -12.38 -31.84
CA ARG A 505 1.91 -13.17 -31.20
C ARG A 505 1.34 -14.16 -30.19
N LEU A 506 0.30 -13.78 -29.46
CA LEU A 506 -0.37 -14.65 -28.49
C LEU A 506 -1.10 -15.83 -29.17
N LYS A 507 -1.73 -15.58 -30.32
CA LYS A 507 -2.30 -16.67 -31.15
C LYS A 507 -1.24 -17.64 -31.63
N TYR A 508 -0.08 -17.13 -32.04
CA TYR A 508 1.05 -17.96 -32.44
C TYR A 508 1.54 -18.83 -31.27
N LEU A 509 1.74 -18.26 -30.08
CA LEU A 509 2.14 -19.03 -28.89
C LEU A 509 1.14 -20.15 -28.58
N ASN A 510 -0.16 -19.85 -28.54
CA ASN A 510 -1.20 -20.86 -28.33
C ASN A 510 -1.14 -21.98 -29.40
N GLN A 511 -0.84 -21.66 -30.66
CA GLN A 511 -0.72 -22.68 -31.71
C GLN A 511 0.52 -23.59 -31.53
N MET A 512 1.63 -23.04 -31.05
CA MET A 512 2.90 -23.74 -30.90
C MET A 512 2.97 -24.56 -29.60
N CYS A 513 2.32 -24.09 -28.53
CA CYS A 513 2.38 -24.72 -27.21
C CYS A 513 1.29 -25.78 -27.00
N GLU A 514 0.18 -25.71 -27.74
CA GLU A 514 -0.99 -26.58 -27.51
C GLU A 514 -1.41 -27.38 -28.77
N PRO A 515 -1.77 -28.68 -28.63
CA PRO A 515 -2.39 -29.48 -29.67
C PRO A 515 -3.74 -28.90 -30.11
N SER A 516 -4.18 -29.21 -31.33
CA SER A 516 -5.40 -28.60 -31.91
C SER A 516 -6.67 -28.76 -31.07
N ALA A 517 -6.82 -29.89 -30.37
CA ALA A 517 -7.98 -30.17 -29.52
C ALA A 517 -8.01 -29.33 -28.21
N MET A 518 -6.88 -28.75 -27.83
CA MET A 518 -6.70 -28.04 -26.56
C MET A 518 -6.45 -26.53 -26.73
N ARG A 519 -6.28 -26.06 -27.96
CA ARG A 519 -6.03 -24.64 -28.25
C ARG A 519 -7.16 -23.74 -27.76
N ILE A 520 -6.78 -22.63 -27.14
CA ILE A 520 -7.70 -21.56 -26.79
C ILE A 520 -8.25 -20.93 -28.07
N SER A 521 -9.56 -20.64 -28.09
CA SER A 521 -10.18 -19.99 -29.24
C SER A 521 -9.63 -18.58 -29.45
N THR A 522 -9.61 -18.12 -30.70
CA THR A 522 -9.20 -16.72 -31.00
C THR A 522 -10.11 -15.69 -30.33
N ALA A 523 -11.40 -16.01 -30.16
CA ALA A 523 -12.35 -15.14 -29.48
C ALA A 523 -11.99 -14.99 -27.99
N GLU A 524 -11.62 -16.09 -27.34
CA GLU A 524 -11.25 -16.10 -25.92
C GLU A 524 -9.91 -15.40 -25.66
N ILE A 525 -8.89 -15.61 -26.51
CA ILE A 525 -7.64 -14.83 -26.41
C ILE A 525 -7.92 -13.34 -26.56
N LYS A 526 -8.84 -12.96 -27.48
CA LYS A 526 -9.22 -11.56 -27.67
C LYS A 526 -9.95 -11.00 -26.45
N ARG A 527 -10.88 -11.75 -25.84
CA ARG A 527 -11.59 -11.37 -24.61
C ARG A 527 -10.57 -11.06 -23.50
N ARG A 528 -9.69 -12.01 -23.17
CA ARG A 528 -8.68 -11.87 -22.10
C ARG A 528 -7.79 -10.64 -22.27
N VAL A 529 -7.40 -10.30 -23.51
CA VAL A 529 -6.47 -9.20 -23.79
C VAL A 529 -7.17 -7.85 -23.93
N CYS A 530 -8.42 -7.81 -24.38
CA CYS A 530 -9.13 -6.56 -24.62
C CYS A 530 -10.02 -6.15 -23.45
N ASP A 531 -10.61 -7.12 -22.76
CA ASP A 531 -11.64 -6.89 -21.74
C ASP A 531 -11.01 -6.92 -20.33
N ASP A 532 -10.02 -7.81 -20.12
CA ASP A 532 -9.36 -8.02 -18.82
C ASP A 532 -7.80 -8.00 -18.90
N PRO A 533 -7.17 -7.01 -19.56
CA PRO A 533 -5.72 -7.02 -19.80
C PRO A 533 -4.88 -7.07 -18.52
N GLN A 534 -5.32 -6.42 -17.43
CA GLN A 534 -4.58 -6.37 -16.17
C GLN A 534 -4.55 -7.71 -15.43
N GLN A 535 -5.41 -8.65 -15.80
CA GLN A 535 -5.39 -10.00 -15.25
C GLN A 535 -4.38 -10.91 -15.97
N GLN A 536 -3.78 -10.45 -17.08
CA GLN A 536 -2.87 -11.24 -17.89
C GLN A 536 -1.44 -10.69 -17.78
N MET A 537 -0.45 -11.57 -17.96
CA MET A 537 0.96 -11.18 -17.99
C MET A 537 1.65 -11.73 -19.24
N VAL A 538 2.41 -10.89 -19.92
CA VAL A 538 3.32 -11.29 -21.00
C VAL A 538 4.75 -11.01 -20.60
N LEU A 539 5.62 -12.01 -20.80
CA LEU A 539 7.06 -11.90 -20.58
C LEU A 539 7.73 -11.57 -21.91
N GLU A 540 8.51 -10.49 -21.92
CA GLU A 540 9.28 -10.06 -23.07
C GLU A 540 10.77 -10.35 -22.87
N PHE A 541 11.38 -10.92 -23.90
CA PHE A 541 12.80 -11.20 -23.97
C PHE A 541 13.31 -10.93 -25.38
N GLY A 542 14.38 -10.14 -25.52
CA GLY A 542 14.92 -9.77 -26.82
C GLY A 542 13.95 -8.99 -27.73
N GLY A 543 13.05 -8.19 -27.14
CA GLY A 543 12.07 -7.37 -27.88
C GLY A 543 10.86 -8.13 -28.43
N GLN A 544 10.65 -9.38 -28.02
CA GLN A 544 9.49 -10.19 -28.40
C GLN A 544 8.83 -10.84 -27.17
N ILE A 545 7.53 -11.11 -27.26
CA ILE A 545 6.82 -11.89 -26.24
C ILE A 545 7.28 -13.34 -26.33
N ALA A 546 7.94 -13.80 -25.27
CA ALA A 546 8.49 -15.15 -25.13
C ALA A 546 7.55 -16.08 -24.37
N ALA A 547 6.75 -15.54 -23.44
CA ALA A 547 5.78 -16.31 -22.68
C ALA A 547 4.55 -15.47 -22.31
N VAL A 548 3.45 -16.16 -21.98
CA VAL A 548 2.21 -15.56 -21.49
C VAL A 548 1.63 -16.40 -20.36
N LEU A 549 1.12 -15.74 -19.33
CA LEU A 549 0.29 -16.31 -18.28
C LEU A 549 -1.10 -15.68 -18.37
N TYR A 550 -2.11 -16.54 -18.54
CA TYR A 550 -3.51 -16.14 -18.51
C TYR A 550 -4.12 -16.42 -17.15
N THR A 551 -4.86 -15.45 -16.62
CA THR A 551 -5.65 -15.61 -15.40
C THR A 551 -7.03 -14.96 -15.53
N GLN A 552 -7.92 -15.28 -14.61
CA GLN A 552 -9.17 -14.54 -14.40
C GLN A 552 -9.52 -14.53 -12.92
N ARG A 553 -10.38 -13.60 -12.50
CA ARG A 553 -10.97 -13.61 -11.15
C ARG A 553 -12.29 -14.36 -11.15
N ILE A 554 -12.51 -15.19 -10.12
CA ILE A 554 -13.75 -15.96 -9.91
C ILE A 554 -14.20 -15.85 -8.45
N ASP A 555 -15.49 -15.98 -8.18
CA ASP A 555 -16.04 -15.92 -6.82
C ASP A 555 -16.03 -17.27 -6.09
N SER A 556 -16.04 -18.38 -6.83
CA SER A 556 -16.26 -19.71 -6.26
C SER A 556 -15.39 -20.76 -6.93
N VAL A 557 -14.57 -21.44 -6.12
CA VAL A 557 -13.80 -22.62 -6.54
C VAL A 557 -14.72 -23.81 -6.84
N GLU A 558 -15.86 -23.90 -6.14
CA GLU A 558 -16.88 -24.96 -6.37
C GLU A 558 -17.38 -24.97 -7.82
N ALA A 559 -17.49 -23.79 -8.44
CA ALA A 559 -17.95 -23.66 -9.81
C ALA A 559 -17.03 -24.38 -10.81
N LEU A 560 -15.77 -24.65 -10.45
CA LEU A 560 -14.82 -25.38 -11.29
C LEU A 560 -15.14 -26.87 -11.40
N ARG A 561 -15.88 -27.46 -10.43
CA ARG A 561 -16.17 -28.90 -10.42
C ARG A 561 -17.19 -29.36 -11.46
N SER A 562 -17.91 -28.43 -12.06
CA SER A 562 -19.03 -28.72 -12.97
C SER A 562 -18.95 -28.01 -14.31
N ILE A 563 -17.80 -27.40 -14.63
CA ILE A 563 -17.61 -26.60 -15.84
C ILE A 563 -16.57 -27.20 -16.79
N ASP A 564 -16.80 -27.04 -18.08
CA ASP A 564 -15.84 -27.32 -19.15
C ASP A 564 -14.88 -26.12 -19.33
N TYR A 565 -13.59 -26.39 -19.55
CA TYR A 565 -12.56 -25.40 -19.86
C TYR A 565 -12.98 -24.41 -20.95
N ALA A 566 -13.70 -24.86 -21.99
CA ALA A 566 -14.20 -24.01 -23.06
C ALA A 566 -15.16 -22.92 -22.57
N GLU A 567 -15.86 -23.16 -21.45
CA GLU A 567 -16.86 -22.27 -20.86
C GLU A 567 -16.38 -21.58 -19.58
N VAL A 568 -15.17 -21.90 -19.10
CA VAL A 568 -14.60 -21.36 -17.85
C VAL A 568 -14.56 -19.83 -17.84
N GLY A 569 -14.44 -19.19 -19.01
CA GLY A 569 -14.49 -17.74 -19.15
C GLY A 569 -15.78 -17.10 -18.64
N ARG A 570 -16.88 -17.86 -18.54
CA ARG A 570 -18.17 -17.38 -17.99
C ARG A 570 -18.12 -17.15 -16.47
N LEU A 571 -17.14 -17.72 -15.78
CA LEU A 571 -16.96 -17.53 -14.33
C LEU A 571 -16.25 -16.23 -13.99
N CYS A 572 -15.72 -15.51 -15.00
CA CYS A 572 -14.97 -14.28 -14.80
C CYS A 572 -15.82 -13.22 -14.10
N GLN A 573 -15.31 -12.69 -12.99
CA GLN A 573 -15.91 -11.62 -12.20
C GLN A 573 -14.83 -10.60 -11.87
N ALA A 574 -15.06 -9.31 -12.15
CA ALA A 574 -14.05 -8.25 -11.96
C ALA A 574 -13.50 -8.20 -10.53
N GLU A 575 -14.35 -8.47 -9.53
CA GLU A 575 -14.01 -8.47 -8.11
C GLU A 575 -13.98 -9.87 -7.45
N GLY A 576 -13.78 -10.92 -8.25
CA GLY A 576 -13.76 -12.29 -7.77
C GLY A 576 -12.76 -12.55 -6.63
N ARG A 577 -13.16 -13.33 -5.62
CA ARG A 577 -12.33 -13.63 -4.43
C ARG A 577 -11.09 -14.48 -4.72
N TYR A 578 -11.06 -15.19 -5.84
CA TYR A 578 -9.95 -16.06 -6.23
C TYR A 578 -9.39 -15.63 -7.58
N VAL A 579 -8.06 -15.66 -7.72
CA VAL A 579 -7.45 -15.60 -9.05
C VAL A 579 -7.26 -17.01 -9.58
N GLN A 580 -7.90 -17.33 -10.69
CA GLN A 580 -7.77 -18.60 -11.39
C GLN A 580 -6.67 -18.52 -12.46
N LEU A 581 -5.64 -19.36 -12.36
CA LEU A 581 -4.66 -19.62 -13.41
C LEU A 581 -5.33 -20.43 -14.54
N LEU A 582 -5.30 -19.90 -15.76
CA LEU A 582 -5.98 -20.48 -16.94
C LEU A 582 -5.01 -21.14 -17.93
N GLY A 583 -3.74 -20.78 -17.89
CA GLY A 583 -2.71 -21.36 -18.75
C GLY A 583 -1.44 -20.53 -18.78
N LEU A 584 -0.29 -21.21 -18.79
CA LEU A 584 1.04 -20.64 -18.91
C LEU A 584 1.69 -21.24 -20.15
N PHE A 585 2.07 -20.39 -21.10
CA PHE A 585 2.68 -20.82 -22.35
C PHE A 585 4.02 -20.14 -22.57
N VAL A 586 5.06 -20.94 -22.78
CA VAL A 586 6.40 -20.47 -23.17
C VAL A 586 6.66 -20.92 -24.60
N ALA A 587 7.20 -20.03 -25.43
CA ALA A 587 7.59 -20.39 -26.79
C ALA A 587 8.57 -21.58 -26.76
N PRO A 588 8.43 -22.61 -27.61
CA PRO A 588 9.29 -23.79 -27.59
C PRO A 588 10.79 -23.46 -27.67
N GLU A 589 11.16 -22.46 -28.48
CA GLU A 589 12.53 -21.96 -28.62
C GLU A 589 13.09 -21.25 -27.37
N MET A 590 12.25 -20.98 -26.37
CA MET A 590 12.57 -20.30 -25.11
C MET A 590 12.50 -21.22 -23.88
N HIS A 591 12.23 -22.51 -24.06
CA HIS A 591 12.23 -23.49 -22.96
C HIS A 591 13.58 -23.56 -22.23
N GLY A 592 13.55 -23.92 -20.94
CA GLY A 592 14.75 -24.06 -20.10
C GLY A 592 15.36 -22.75 -19.61
N ARG A 593 14.66 -21.61 -19.77
CA ARG A 593 15.13 -20.28 -19.35
C ARG A 593 14.53 -19.78 -18.03
N GLY A 594 13.70 -20.59 -17.36
CA GLY A 594 13.02 -20.21 -16.11
C GLY A 594 11.86 -19.21 -16.29
N PHE A 595 11.33 -19.05 -17.51
CA PHE A 595 10.25 -18.10 -17.79
C PHE A 595 8.90 -18.51 -17.19
N SER A 596 8.69 -19.81 -16.97
CA SER A 596 7.50 -20.30 -16.26
C SER A 596 7.54 -19.92 -14.79
N ASP A 597 8.68 -20.16 -14.13
CA ASP A 597 8.93 -19.79 -12.74
C ASP A 597 8.78 -18.28 -12.56
N ALA A 598 9.41 -17.48 -13.43
CA ALA A 598 9.33 -16.01 -13.39
C ALA A 598 7.89 -15.46 -13.46
N LEU A 599 7.05 -16.02 -14.34
CA LEU A 599 5.65 -15.60 -14.48
C LEU A 599 4.81 -16.04 -13.27
N LEU A 600 5.01 -17.26 -12.80
CA LEU A 600 4.26 -17.78 -11.65
C LEU A 600 4.66 -17.03 -10.36
N ASP A 601 5.94 -16.89 -10.07
CA ASP A 601 6.45 -16.16 -8.91
C ASP A 601 5.92 -14.72 -8.86
N LEU A 602 5.99 -14.00 -9.99
CA LEU A 602 5.43 -12.65 -10.05
C LEU A 602 3.91 -12.67 -9.84
N MET A 603 3.19 -13.63 -10.40
CA MET A 603 1.74 -13.75 -10.21
C MET A 603 1.37 -14.04 -8.76
N LEU A 604 2.15 -14.86 -8.03
CA LEU A 604 1.91 -15.10 -6.61
C LEU A 604 2.04 -13.81 -5.79
N VAL A 605 3.07 -13.01 -6.06
CA VAL A 605 3.22 -11.70 -5.41
C VAL A 605 2.12 -10.74 -5.88
N TYR A 606 1.84 -10.66 -7.18
CA TYR A 606 0.80 -9.78 -7.72
C TYR A 606 -0.57 -10.08 -7.11
N GLY A 607 -0.93 -11.37 -6.99
CA GLY A 607 -2.18 -11.80 -6.39
C GLY A 607 -2.32 -11.45 -4.90
N SER A 608 -1.22 -11.44 -4.13
CA SER A 608 -1.27 -11.00 -2.73
C SER A 608 -1.49 -9.49 -2.57
N LEU A 609 -1.14 -8.71 -3.61
CA LEU A 609 -1.32 -7.26 -3.67
C LEU A 609 -2.70 -6.82 -4.17
N LEU A 610 -3.51 -7.72 -4.74
CA LEU A 610 -4.84 -7.41 -5.24
C LEU A 610 -5.88 -7.35 -4.11
N ASP A 611 -6.71 -6.30 -4.11
CA ASP A 611 -7.78 -6.19 -3.11
C ASP A 611 -8.84 -7.29 -3.27
N GLY A 612 -9.26 -7.87 -2.14
CA GLY A 612 -10.31 -8.87 -2.08
C GLY A 612 -9.87 -10.28 -2.45
N VAL A 613 -8.61 -10.49 -2.86
CA VAL A 613 -8.12 -11.81 -3.26
C VAL A 613 -7.69 -12.63 -2.06
N GLU A 614 -8.23 -13.83 -1.93
CA GLU A 614 -8.01 -14.76 -0.81
C GLU A 614 -6.96 -15.81 -1.14
N ALA A 615 -7.05 -16.40 -2.33
CA ALA A 615 -6.14 -17.42 -2.82
C ALA A 615 -6.02 -17.37 -4.34
N ILE A 616 -4.95 -17.99 -4.85
CA ILE A 616 -4.81 -18.27 -6.28
C ILE A 616 -5.13 -19.75 -6.47
N VAL A 617 -5.96 -20.07 -7.45
CA VAL A 617 -6.35 -21.44 -7.78
C VAL A 617 -6.01 -21.72 -9.23
N GLY A 618 -5.94 -22.99 -9.60
CA GLY A 618 -5.76 -23.39 -10.98
C GLY A 618 -6.31 -24.78 -11.20
N VAL A 619 -6.68 -25.09 -12.43
CA VAL A 619 -6.95 -26.48 -12.82
C VAL A 619 -5.87 -26.86 -13.81
N THR A 620 -4.85 -27.55 -13.30
CA THR A 620 -3.69 -27.99 -14.07
C THR A 620 -3.94 -29.37 -14.68
N ARG A 621 -2.94 -29.91 -15.37
CA ARG A 621 -2.95 -31.24 -15.96
C ARG A 621 -1.70 -32.00 -15.55
N CYS A 622 -1.74 -33.33 -15.63
CA CYS A 622 -0.52 -34.12 -15.57
C CYS A 622 0.19 -34.08 -16.94
N ALA A 623 1.51 -34.09 -16.91
CA ALA A 623 2.35 -34.19 -18.10
C ALA A 623 2.52 -35.64 -18.55
N HIS A 624 2.61 -36.59 -17.61
CA HIS A 624 3.04 -37.96 -17.92
C HIS A 624 2.04 -39.05 -17.54
N TYR A 625 0.81 -38.70 -17.13
CA TYR A 625 -0.19 -39.69 -16.71
C TYR A 625 -0.52 -40.73 -17.79
N SER A 626 -0.47 -40.37 -19.07
CA SER A 626 -0.71 -41.31 -20.19
C SER A 626 0.22 -42.54 -20.18
N LEU A 627 1.38 -42.46 -19.53
CA LEU A 627 2.29 -43.59 -19.34
C LEU A 627 1.86 -44.55 -18.22
N TYR A 628 0.99 -44.11 -17.31
CA TYR A 628 0.57 -44.81 -16.09
C TYR A 628 -0.92 -45.17 -16.06
N GLN A 629 -1.70 -44.78 -17.06
CA GLN A 629 -3.15 -45.05 -17.18
C GLN A 629 -3.50 -46.54 -17.02
N ALA A 630 -2.62 -47.46 -17.43
CA ALA A 630 -2.84 -48.90 -17.29
C ALA A 630 -2.59 -49.42 -15.87
N GLU A 631 -1.86 -48.66 -15.05
CA GLU A 631 -1.37 -49.08 -13.73
C GLU A 631 -2.21 -48.51 -12.58
N CYS A 632 -2.69 -47.27 -12.71
CA CYS A 632 -3.44 -46.59 -11.66
C CYS A 632 -4.44 -45.55 -12.19
N SER A 633 -5.41 -45.20 -11.35
CA SER A 633 -6.31 -44.08 -11.63
C SER A 633 -5.59 -42.75 -11.49
N LEU A 634 -6.14 -41.69 -12.11
CA LEU A 634 -5.56 -40.36 -11.99
C LEU A 634 -5.50 -39.88 -10.52
N ASP A 635 -6.52 -40.17 -9.71
CA ASP A 635 -6.53 -39.86 -8.27
C ASP A 635 -5.36 -40.52 -7.53
N GLN A 636 -4.99 -41.74 -7.90
CA GLN A 636 -3.83 -42.43 -7.31
C GLN A 636 -2.52 -41.85 -7.85
N TYR A 637 -2.48 -41.49 -9.14
CA TYR A 637 -1.29 -40.97 -9.80
C TYR A 637 -0.83 -39.62 -9.23
N ILE A 638 -1.77 -38.71 -8.94
CA ILE A 638 -1.42 -37.38 -8.42
C ILE A 638 -0.83 -37.40 -7.00
N GLU A 639 -0.91 -38.54 -6.30
CA GLU A 639 -0.32 -38.76 -4.98
C GLU A 639 1.04 -39.50 -5.04
N LEU A 640 1.46 -39.99 -6.22
CA LEU A 640 2.72 -40.71 -6.35
C LEU A 640 3.91 -39.77 -6.18
N CYS A 641 4.86 -40.18 -5.35
CA CYS A 641 6.14 -39.50 -5.17
C CYS A 641 7.32 -40.37 -5.64
N ASP A 642 8.41 -39.70 -6.01
CA ASP A 642 9.72 -40.31 -6.22
C ASP A 642 10.40 -40.68 -4.89
N GLU A 643 11.62 -41.23 -4.97
CA GLU A 643 12.43 -41.63 -3.82
C GLU A 643 12.82 -40.45 -2.91
N GLN A 644 12.77 -39.22 -3.42
CA GLN A 644 13.06 -37.98 -2.69
C GLN A 644 11.81 -37.37 -2.06
N GLY A 645 10.64 -38.01 -2.23
CA GLY A 645 9.36 -37.54 -1.73
C GLY A 645 8.74 -36.41 -2.55
N GLN A 646 9.25 -36.13 -3.76
CA GLN A 646 8.68 -35.17 -4.69
C GLN A 646 7.60 -35.82 -5.55
N LEU A 647 6.56 -35.08 -5.94
CA LEU A 647 5.53 -35.61 -6.83
C LEU A 647 6.15 -36.10 -8.15
N LEU A 648 5.76 -37.30 -8.56
CA LEU A 648 6.30 -37.98 -9.73
C LEU A 648 5.99 -37.22 -11.03
N ASP A 649 4.80 -36.60 -11.11
CA ASP A 649 4.43 -35.81 -12.28
C ASP A 649 5.13 -34.43 -12.26
N PRO A 650 5.88 -34.05 -13.31
CA PRO A 650 6.66 -32.83 -13.31
C PRO A 650 5.82 -31.54 -13.33
N MET A 651 4.58 -31.57 -13.83
CA MET A 651 3.68 -30.41 -13.80
C MET A 651 3.13 -30.18 -12.40
N LEU A 652 2.75 -31.26 -11.71
CA LEU A 652 2.34 -31.15 -10.31
C LEU A 652 3.52 -30.77 -9.41
N HIS A 653 4.72 -31.31 -9.67
CA HIS A 653 5.95 -30.90 -9.00
C HIS A 653 6.21 -29.40 -9.19
N PHE A 654 6.12 -28.88 -10.42
CA PHE A 654 6.27 -27.45 -10.70
C PHE A 654 5.33 -26.58 -9.85
N HIS A 655 4.06 -26.95 -9.72
CA HIS A 655 3.12 -26.18 -8.91
C HIS A 655 3.43 -26.27 -7.40
N THR A 656 3.67 -27.49 -6.90
CA THR A 656 3.95 -27.74 -5.48
C THR A 656 5.28 -27.16 -5.01
N SER A 657 6.31 -27.12 -5.87
CA SER A 657 7.59 -26.46 -5.57
C SER A 657 7.44 -24.95 -5.37
N HIS A 658 6.38 -24.35 -5.89
CA HIS A 658 5.98 -22.95 -5.70
C HIS A 658 4.93 -22.78 -4.59
N GLY A 659 4.69 -23.82 -3.78
CA GLY A 659 3.79 -23.76 -2.63
C GLY A 659 2.31 -24.06 -2.93
N ALA A 660 1.99 -24.62 -4.10
CA ALA A 660 0.64 -25.11 -4.35
C ALA A 660 0.32 -26.32 -3.46
N VAL A 661 -0.95 -26.43 -3.06
CA VAL A 661 -1.54 -27.63 -2.49
C VAL A 661 -2.39 -28.29 -3.57
N ILE A 662 -2.17 -29.58 -3.82
CA ILE A 662 -3.05 -30.38 -4.68
C ILE A 662 -4.35 -30.67 -3.92
N ARG A 663 -5.51 -30.39 -4.53
CA ARG A 663 -6.82 -30.55 -3.89
C ARG A 663 -7.52 -31.83 -4.31
N GLU A 664 -7.86 -31.96 -5.59
CA GLU A 664 -8.65 -33.07 -6.11
C GLU A 664 -8.56 -33.14 -7.65
N VAL A 665 -8.93 -34.30 -8.21
CA VAL A 665 -9.17 -34.47 -9.64
C VAL A 665 -10.56 -33.93 -10.00
N LEU A 666 -10.66 -33.21 -11.11
CA LEU A 666 -11.90 -32.68 -11.67
C LEU A 666 -12.23 -33.40 -13.00
N PRO A 667 -13.07 -34.44 -12.99
CA PRO A 667 -13.43 -35.19 -14.18
C PRO A 667 -14.16 -34.31 -15.21
N GLY A 668 -13.84 -34.51 -16.49
CA GLY A 668 -14.52 -33.82 -17.60
C GLY A 668 -14.21 -32.33 -17.73
N PHE A 669 -13.24 -31.79 -16.95
CA PHE A 669 -12.88 -30.39 -17.01
C PHE A 669 -12.33 -29.97 -18.39
N ARG A 670 -11.59 -30.82 -19.09
CA ARG A 670 -11.05 -30.52 -20.44
C ARG A 670 -11.19 -31.72 -21.37
N PRO A 671 -12.38 -31.98 -21.94
CA PRO A 671 -12.66 -33.20 -22.72
C PRO A 671 -11.71 -33.48 -23.90
N GLY A 672 -11.06 -32.44 -24.43
CA GLY A 672 -10.05 -32.58 -25.49
C GLY A 672 -8.69 -33.14 -25.04
N ASP A 673 -8.46 -33.31 -23.73
CA ASP A 673 -7.21 -33.82 -23.17
C ASP A 673 -7.27 -35.34 -22.93
N THR A 674 -7.05 -36.11 -23.99
CA THR A 674 -7.11 -37.58 -23.94
C THR A 674 -6.01 -38.20 -23.07
N ASP A 675 -4.89 -37.52 -22.90
CA ASP A 675 -3.76 -38.00 -22.08
C ASP A 675 -4.10 -37.98 -20.57
N ASN A 676 -5.12 -37.21 -20.18
CA ASN A 676 -5.63 -37.13 -18.81
C ASN A 676 -7.11 -37.57 -18.70
N GLU A 677 -7.60 -38.35 -19.67
CA GLU A 677 -8.99 -38.83 -19.70
C GLU A 677 -10.03 -37.69 -19.63
N GLY A 678 -9.67 -36.50 -20.11
CA GLY A 678 -10.47 -35.28 -20.06
C GLY A 678 -10.56 -34.62 -18.68
N ALA A 679 -9.85 -35.13 -17.67
CA ALA A 679 -9.84 -34.59 -16.31
C ALA A 679 -8.77 -33.49 -16.13
N GLY A 680 -8.99 -32.63 -15.15
CA GLY A 680 -8.01 -31.66 -14.65
C GLY A 680 -7.66 -31.94 -13.18
N VAL A 681 -6.65 -31.26 -12.65
CA VAL A 681 -6.24 -31.36 -11.24
C VAL A 681 -6.34 -29.98 -10.60
N LEU A 682 -7.20 -29.84 -9.59
CA LEU A 682 -7.37 -28.59 -8.85
C LEU A 682 -6.16 -28.36 -7.94
N ILE A 683 -5.56 -27.18 -8.06
CA ILE A 683 -4.45 -26.70 -7.24
C ILE A 683 -4.82 -25.37 -6.59
N GLU A 684 -4.25 -25.12 -5.41
CA GLU A 684 -4.47 -23.89 -4.65
C GLU A 684 -3.17 -23.37 -4.04
N TYR A 685 -2.89 -22.09 -4.24
CA TYR A 685 -1.85 -21.34 -3.56
C TYR A 685 -2.50 -20.45 -2.52
N ARG A 686 -2.08 -20.66 -1.27
CA ARG A 686 -2.50 -19.80 -0.15
C ARG A 686 -1.58 -18.59 -0.09
N LEU A 687 -2.16 -17.41 -0.19
CA LEU A 687 -1.41 -16.15 -0.19
C LEU A 687 -1.05 -15.67 1.23
N ARG A 688 -1.75 -16.18 2.24
CA ARG A 688 -1.61 -15.78 3.65
C ARG A 688 -1.65 -17.02 4.55
N SER A 689 -0.92 -16.99 5.66
CA SER A 689 -0.86 -18.10 6.62
C SER A 689 -2.17 -18.25 7.42
N GLU A 690 -2.71 -19.47 7.54
CA GLU A 690 -3.99 -19.77 8.24
C GLU A 690 -3.90 -19.79 9.79
N GLN A 691 -2.74 -19.57 10.40
CA GLN A 691 -2.64 -19.61 11.86
C GLN A 691 -3.13 -18.30 12.49
N GLN A 692 -4.30 -18.38 13.15
CA GLN A 692 -5.00 -17.38 13.99
C GLN A 692 -6.20 -16.64 13.38
N THR A 693 -6.96 -17.26 12.48
CA THR A 693 -8.40 -16.94 12.33
C THR A 693 -9.21 -17.68 13.39
N VAL A 694 -9.09 -17.26 14.66
CA VAL A 694 -10.22 -17.40 15.59
C VAL A 694 -10.97 -16.08 15.47
N VAL A 695 -12.04 -16.09 14.69
CA VAL A 695 -13.12 -15.13 14.88
C VAL A 695 -13.72 -15.47 16.24
N GLU A 696 -13.25 -14.81 17.30
CA GLU A 696 -13.97 -14.81 18.57
C GLU A 696 -15.29 -14.08 18.31
N THR A 697 -16.34 -14.87 18.07
CA THR A 697 -17.70 -14.47 18.35
C THR A 697 -17.78 -14.19 19.86
N ALA A 698 -17.51 -12.95 20.27
CA ALA A 698 -17.62 -12.54 21.66
C ALA A 698 -19.09 -12.48 22.08
N GLY A 699 -19.59 -13.57 22.67
CA GLY A 699 -20.53 -13.49 23.78
C GLY A 699 -19.75 -13.24 25.08
N PRO A 700 -20.36 -12.64 26.12
CA PRO A 700 -19.62 -12.10 27.24
C PRO A 700 -19.21 -13.21 28.20
N GLN A 701 -17.91 -13.44 28.37
CA GLN A 701 -17.38 -13.99 29.61
C GLN A 701 -15.90 -13.63 29.83
N ALA A 702 -15.65 -12.96 30.95
CA ALA A 702 -14.36 -12.47 31.39
C ALA A 702 -13.47 -13.61 31.90
N VAL A 703 -12.23 -13.68 31.43
CA VAL A 703 -11.09 -14.22 32.18
C VAL A 703 -9.84 -13.40 31.86
N ALA A 704 -9.26 -12.80 32.89
CA ALA A 704 -8.04 -12.02 32.83
C ALA A 704 -6.80 -12.91 32.64
N THR A 705 -5.97 -12.62 31.63
CA THR A 705 -4.56 -13.03 31.62
C THR A 705 -3.68 -11.97 30.95
N ASP A 706 -2.60 -11.61 31.67
CA ASP A 706 -1.53 -10.70 31.25
C ASP A 706 -0.94 -11.09 29.89
N THR A 707 -1.21 -10.28 28.86
CA THR A 707 -0.48 -10.34 27.58
C THR A 707 -0.21 -8.92 27.12
N LYS A 708 1.06 -8.58 26.88
CA LYS A 708 1.46 -7.29 26.28
C LYS A 708 0.75 -7.13 24.93
N LEU A 709 -0.09 -6.09 24.82
CA LEU A 709 -0.87 -5.80 23.62
C LEU A 709 0.04 -5.36 22.46
N VAL A 710 -0.21 -5.94 21.29
CA VAL A 710 0.41 -5.59 20.01
C VAL A 710 -0.50 -4.58 19.29
N VAL A 711 0.10 -3.57 18.64
CA VAL A 711 -0.52 -2.42 17.94
C VAL A 711 -1.76 -2.78 17.09
N ASN A 712 -1.81 -3.97 16.50
CA ASN A 712 -2.94 -4.43 15.68
C ASN A 712 -4.22 -4.79 16.48
N GLN A 713 -4.15 -4.80 17.82
CA GLN A 713 -5.29 -5.11 18.70
C GLN A 713 -5.96 -3.85 19.30
N LEU A 714 -5.35 -2.67 19.17
CA LEU A 714 -5.92 -1.41 19.69
C LEU A 714 -6.88 -0.74 18.69
N GLU A 715 -6.73 -1.02 17.39
CA GLU A 715 -7.59 -0.47 16.33
C GLU A 715 -9.08 -0.84 16.47
N PRO A 716 -9.47 -2.07 16.86
CA PRO A 716 -10.87 -2.42 17.12
C PRO A 716 -11.38 -1.91 18.48
N ILE A 717 -10.51 -1.77 19.48
CA ILE A 717 -10.89 -1.35 20.84
C ILE A 717 -11.25 0.14 20.87
N LEU A 718 -10.59 0.97 20.05
CA LEU A 718 -11.02 2.34 19.79
C LEU A 718 -12.32 2.42 18.98
N ARG A 719 -12.68 1.38 18.22
CA ARG A 719 -13.91 1.33 17.41
C ARG A 719 -15.16 0.91 18.19
N ASN A 720 -15.03 0.15 19.28
CA ASN A 720 -16.18 -0.26 20.09
C ASN A 720 -16.51 0.68 21.25
N ALA A 721 -15.62 1.63 21.60
CA ALA A 721 -15.90 2.64 22.65
C ALA A 721 -16.78 3.82 22.18
N VAL A 722 -17.26 3.80 20.93
CA VAL A 722 -18.16 4.82 20.33
C VAL A 722 -19.49 4.22 19.87
N ILE A 723 -19.67 2.90 20.01
CA ILE A 723 -20.94 2.22 19.72
C ILE A 723 -21.26 1.26 20.87
N GLU A 724 -21.58 1.84 22.02
CA GLU A 724 -22.77 1.52 22.84
C GLU A 724 -23.34 2.81 23.42
#